data_AF-A0A9E2U2X9-F1
#
_entry.id   AF-A0A9E2U2X9-F1
#
_cell.length_a   1.000
_cell.length_b   1.000
_cell.length_c   1.000
_cell.angle_alpha   90.00
_cell.angle_beta   90.00
_cell.angle_gamma   90.00
#
_symmetry.space_group_name_H-M   'P 1'
#
loop_
_entity.id
_entity.type
_entity.pdbx_description
1 polymer ?
#
loop_
_entity_poly.entity_id
_entity_poly.type
_entity_poly.pdbx_seq_one_letter_code
_entity_poly.pdbx_strand_id
1 'polypeptide(L)'
;MFRGYDLIQKFFLGFYILAALAFCFFYFNGYDSSISWGIIAKANSENLIVHTFQKGPFLLDFKGMIYQLSEVFSAGPIERHLTLDAIFIAIYFFGIASIIAVSSTLSRGMFIGLSILIVFFFFFLRMEEIRAFGFPATSKIATSILFLSYLIPAYIFQAFWRIPLIYRVLILSGITIILWFLIGIPSELLIDHLITNGYFSFQILALLFLVLIAEENVFAILFLVSRVKGSKNSEKHLMIFGFCYLLLIGLYYADMADLIPINVRFFDPFVLFIISAVIASWSFWYKETGFTKFIELGNARVLFFALGFISLFFLAHNMFRGNDPAYQNFLYFIIYAHLAFGTFFLAYIILNFINPLNKGLQVFKIVYHSQNFPYISARLAGFAAITAFFFLAQKQPYFLMRSGHYNYLGVQAQTEEDQNLAVRYFEEARIFGHDNHFSNYQLGMHHLEREEFQIANFRFQRATNRYPSPQAYINQSRTAEMMDEKTESIVALQTGLLDFPGNGYLKNNLGLLFTEIGSLDSARKYLGDASSTGSWNEANNTNYLVVRNDADSSSLAEIYEIENLAVKSNVLSSALKNKITVDLPLDTMTFNDSQLPLHKGTYLVNYSWTSDDPEENNFLLNAMHVPMNEELFRSAKQAVAIRSYLMGNINQAFILMDDMIFQASNNWKGIFYNQKGKMALEQHILPLARESFAQAISYGNQEARINLIATLLEQNEMEEVYRSLDRFSAIDSFFVSLKKDIRTMESGTDLSEEMSQSYAYYHYASLNPETIGQILKKANQLFIEGLWMKIYQETLIEDPSLSNEYAKLFSPYMDGKDWDLQLAALDLIRGNMPDSATFKKLKATAETNTFNAPLIMEIAKRISSESDMMAYELLVNATDANPNHPGLTKAFIEESVKQRLFNYAESGLDRLQPLIDPTEFFVFKTRILDQIAELRQESFESFQ
;
A
#
# COMPACT_ATOMS: atom_id res chain seq x y z
N MET A 1 -41.57 27.40 10.96
CA MET A 1 -42.06 26.24 10.19
C MET A 1 -42.71 25.16 11.06
N PHE A 2 -42.22 24.91 12.29
CA PHE A 2 -42.62 23.75 13.12
C PHE A 2 -43.59 24.03 14.29
N ARG A 3 -44.20 25.22 14.36
CA ARG A 3 -45.25 25.50 15.36
C ARG A 3 -46.48 24.68 14.97
N GLY A 4 -46.88 23.71 15.81
CA GLY A 4 -48.02 22.80 15.55
C GLY A 4 -47.67 21.33 15.34
N TYR A 5 -46.42 20.91 15.57
CA TYR A 5 -46.00 19.50 15.60
C TYR A 5 -45.94 19.01 17.05
N ASP A 6 -46.51 17.84 17.33
CA ASP A 6 -46.32 17.14 18.61
C ASP A 6 -44.93 16.48 18.68
N LEU A 7 -44.62 15.84 19.81
CA LEU A 7 -43.29 15.24 20.04
C LEU A 7 -42.99 14.09 19.05
N ILE A 8 -43.97 13.23 18.76
CA ILE A 8 -43.79 12.10 17.83
C ILE A 8 -43.58 12.60 16.40
N GLN A 9 -44.34 13.60 15.93
CA GLN A 9 -44.16 14.17 14.60
C GLN A 9 -42.78 14.83 14.46
N LYS A 10 -42.28 15.51 15.51
CA LYS A 10 -40.92 16.07 15.50
C LYS A 10 -39.86 14.99 15.42
N PHE A 11 -40.04 13.87 16.12
CA PHE A 11 -39.13 12.72 16.06
C PHE A 11 -39.06 12.13 14.65
N PHE A 12 -40.21 11.88 14.02
CA PHE A 12 -40.26 11.36 12.64
C PHE A 12 -39.70 12.35 11.61
N LEU A 13 -39.95 13.64 11.79
CA LEU A 13 -39.34 14.68 10.95
C LEU A 13 -37.81 14.70 11.11
N GLY A 14 -37.29 14.50 12.32
CA GLY A 14 -35.86 14.37 12.58
C GLY A 14 -35.23 13.19 11.82
N PHE A 15 -35.88 12.02 11.87
CA PHE A 15 -35.48 10.84 11.08
C PHE A 15 -35.53 11.09 9.57
N TYR A 16 -36.56 11.78 9.09
CA TYR A 16 -36.69 12.15 7.68
C TYR A 16 -35.57 13.09 7.21
N ILE A 17 -35.20 14.07 8.04
CA ILE A 17 -34.06 14.96 7.75
C ILE A 17 -32.75 14.16 7.76
N LEU A 18 -32.55 13.27 8.73
CA LEU A 18 -31.38 12.38 8.78
C LEU A 18 -31.29 11.50 7.52
N ALA A 19 -32.42 10.98 7.05
CA ALA A 19 -32.48 10.19 5.82
C ALA A 19 -32.09 11.01 4.58
N ALA A 20 -32.53 12.27 4.50
CA ALA A 20 -32.13 13.16 3.43
C ALA A 20 -30.63 13.50 3.47
N LEU A 21 -30.06 13.71 4.67
CA LEU A 21 -28.62 13.92 4.83
C LEU A 21 -27.81 12.67 4.47
N ALA A 22 -28.24 11.49 4.90
CA ALA A 22 -27.61 10.22 4.56
C ALA A 22 -27.65 9.97 3.04
N PHE A 23 -28.80 10.21 2.41
CA PHE A 23 -28.94 10.16 0.95
C PHE A 23 -27.93 11.07 0.26
N CYS A 24 -27.85 12.36 0.66
CA CYS A 24 -26.88 13.28 0.07
C CYS A 24 -25.43 12.84 0.29
N PHE A 25 -25.10 12.33 1.48
CA PHE A 25 -23.76 11.84 1.80
C PHE A 25 -23.32 10.71 0.87
N PHE A 26 -24.14 9.66 0.73
CA PHE A 26 -23.82 8.53 -0.15
C PHE A 26 -23.90 8.90 -1.64
N TYR A 27 -24.76 9.85 -2.01
CA TYR A 27 -24.82 10.36 -3.37
C TYR A 27 -23.51 11.04 -3.80
N PHE A 28 -22.93 11.89 -2.94
CA PHE A 28 -21.70 12.61 -3.26
C PHE A 28 -20.43 11.79 -3.09
N ASN A 29 -20.39 10.83 -2.16
CA ASN A 29 -19.24 9.92 -2.03
C ASN A 29 -19.14 8.90 -3.16
N GLY A 30 -20.25 8.57 -3.82
CA GLY A 30 -20.28 7.57 -4.88
C GLY A 30 -19.73 6.22 -4.42
N TYR A 31 -18.85 5.62 -5.22
CA TYR A 31 -18.30 4.29 -4.98
C TYR A 31 -17.23 4.22 -3.89
N ASP A 32 -16.69 5.36 -3.43
CA ASP A 32 -15.67 5.38 -2.35
C ASP A 32 -16.20 4.84 -1.02
N SER A 33 -17.53 4.79 -0.84
CA SER A 33 -18.16 4.15 0.33
C SER A 33 -18.27 2.63 0.23
N SER A 34 -17.94 2.05 -0.93
CA SER A 34 -18.23 0.65 -1.26
C SER A 34 -17.04 -0.13 -1.81
N ILE A 35 -16.01 0.56 -2.32
CA ILE A 35 -14.82 -0.05 -2.90
C ILE A 35 -13.60 0.55 -2.22
N SER A 36 -12.82 -0.28 -1.55
CA SER A 36 -11.60 0.15 -0.88
C SER A 36 -10.44 0.34 -1.86
N TRP A 37 -9.54 1.22 -1.45
CA TRP A 37 -8.24 1.42 -2.09
C TRP A 37 -7.21 0.51 -1.43
N GLY A 38 -6.29 -0.01 -2.25
CA GLY A 38 -5.10 -0.74 -1.81
C GLY A 38 -3.85 -0.22 -2.52
N ILE A 39 -2.69 -0.49 -1.94
CA ILE A 39 -1.39 -0.17 -2.54
C ILE A 39 -0.61 -1.44 -2.84
N ILE A 40 0.03 -1.45 -4.00
CA ILE A 40 1.00 -2.45 -4.39
C ILE A 40 2.35 -1.74 -4.52
N ALA A 41 3.26 -2.05 -3.59
CA ALA A 41 4.62 -1.54 -3.64
C ALA A 41 5.50 -2.40 -4.57
N LYS A 42 6.25 -1.74 -5.44
CA LYS A 42 7.29 -2.31 -6.31
C LYS A 42 8.63 -1.72 -5.89
N ALA A 43 9.67 -2.53 -5.79
CA ALA A 43 11.03 -2.06 -5.55
C ALA A 43 11.88 -2.25 -6.81
N ASN A 44 12.51 -1.16 -7.26
CA ASN A 44 13.51 -1.18 -8.32
C ASN A 44 14.89 -1.08 -7.69
N SER A 45 15.80 -1.97 -8.08
CA SER A 45 17.18 -1.98 -7.59
C SER A 45 18.14 -1.38 -8.61
N GLU A 46 19.18 -0.71 -8.12
CA GLU A 46 20.31 -0.22 -8.90
C GLU A 46 21.62 -0.58 -8.20
N ASN A 47 22.68 -0.80 -8.98
CA ASN A 47 24.01 -1.07 -8.43
C ASN A 47 24.62 0.22 -7.86
N LEU A 48 25.11 0.15 -6.63
CA LEU A 48 25.88 1.19 -5.96
C LEU A 48 27.34 0.77 -5.86
N ILE A 49 28.26 1.62 -6.31
CA ILE A 49 29.69 1.49 -6.01
C ILE A 49 29.95 2.21 -4.69
N VAL A 50 30.34 1.46 -3.67
CA VAL A 50 30.46 1.94 -2.28
C VAL A 50 31.90 2.32 -1.96
N HIS A 51 32.85 1.49 -2.39
CA HIS A 51 34.28 1.70 -2.18
C HIS A 51 35.07 1.14 -3.37
N THR A 52 36.18 1.78 -3.71
CA THR A 52 37.07 1.33 -4.78
C THR A 52 38.49 1.36 -4.26
N PHE A 53 39.24 0.29 -4.49
CA PHE A 53 40.67 0.23 -4.18
C PHE A 53 41.47 -0.28 -5.38
N GLN A 54 42.78 -0.02 -5.37
CA GLN A 54 43.68 -0.38 -6.47
C GLN A 54 44.79 -1.34 -6.00
N LYS A 55 45.06 -2.38 -6.81
CA LYS A 55 46.21 -3.29 -6.68
C LYS A 55 46.92 -3.38 -8.02
N GLY A 56 48.11 -2.79 -8.13
CA GLY A 56 48.81 -2.63 -9.41
C GLY A 56 47.92 -1.95 -10.47
N PRO A 57 47.71 -2.57 -11.66
CA PRO A 57 46.83 -2.04 -12.69
C PRO A 57 45.33 -2.28 -12.44
N PHE A 58 44.96 -3.04 -11.41
CA PHE A 58 43.58 -3.49 -11.21
C PHE A 58 42.82 -2.57 -10.26
N LEU A 59 41.68 -2.05 -10.72
CA LEU A 59 40.69 -1.36 -9.90
C LEU A 59 39.60 -2.35 -9.49
N LEU A 60 39.32 -2.43 -8.19
CA LEU A 60 38.34 -3.33 -7.62
C LEU A 60 37.28 -2.54 -6.85
N ASP A 61 36.02 -2.73 -7.25
CA ASP A 61 34.87 -2.04 -6.65
C ASP A 61 34.11 -2.94 -5.68
N PHE A 62 33.83 -2.45 -4.47
CA PHE A 62 32.78 -2.98 -3.62
C PHE A 62 31.43 -2.50 -4.15
N LYS A 63 30.64 -3.47 -4.62
CA LYS A 63 29.30 -3.24 -5.15
C LYS A 63 28.23 -3.66 -4.14
N GLY A 64 27.27 -2.77 -3.94
CA GLY A 64 26.03 -2.98 -3.19
C GLY A 64 24.81 -2.72 -4.07
N MET A 65 23.62 -2.96 -3.49
CA MET A 65 22.35 -2.57 -4.11
C MET A 65 21.77 -1.38 -3.36
N ILE A 66 21.18 -0.46 -4.09
CA ILE A 66 20.24 0.53 -3.56
C ILE A 66 18.86 0.25 -4.15
N TYR A 67 17.83 0.52 -3.38
CA TYR A 67 16.46 0.28 -3.78
C TYR A 67 15.66 1.57 -3.83
N GLN A 68 14.73 1.66 -4.77
CA GLN A 68 13.76 2.73 -4.88
C GLN A 68 12.37 2.13 -5.02
N LEU A 69 11.44 2.59 -4.20
CA LEU A 69 10.07 2.11 -4.14
C LEU A 69 9.16 2.93 -5.05
N SER A 70 8.16 2.25 -5.60
CA SER A 70 7.00 2.86 -6.24
C SER A 70 5.74 2.18 -5.74
N GLU A 71 4.72 2.96 -5.38
CA GLU A 71 3.46 2.51 -4.81
C GLU A 71 2.32 2.75 -5.80
N VAL A 72 1.84 1.67 -6.42
CA VAL A 72 0.74 1.71 -7.39
C VAL A 72 -0.58 1.53 -6.64
N PHE A 73 -1.55 2.41 -6.86
CA PHE A 73 -2.90 2.22 -6.33
C PHE A 73 -3.63 1.11 -7.08
N SER A 74 -4.40 0.35 -6.33
CA SER A 74 -5.30 -0.69 -6.83
C SER A 74 -6.66 -0.53 -6.16
N ALA A 75 -7.72 -1.02 -6.80
CA ALA A 75 -9.05 -1.02 -6.23
C ALA A 75 -9.51 -2.45 -5.94
N GLY A 76 -10.04 -2.66 -4.73
CA GLY A 76 -10.54 -3.95 -4.26
C GLY A 76 -11.88 -4.35 -4.88
N PRO A 77 -12.48 -5.47 -4.43
CA PRO A 77 -13.86 -5.81 -4.76
C PRO A 77 -14.84 -4.83 -4.09
N ILE A 78 -16.12 -4.86 -4.51
CA ILE A 78 -17.17 -4.15 -3.77
C ILE A 78 -17.36 -4.83 -2.42
N GLU A 79 -17.09 -4.09 -1.35
CA GLU A 79 -17.04 -4.58 0.02
C GLU A 79 -18.43 -4.79 0.64
N ARG A 80 -18.46 -5.67 1.64
CA ARG A 80 -19.63 -5.90 2.48
C ARG A 80 -19.42 -5.25 3.84
N HIS A 81 -20.34 -4.37 4.20
CA HIS A 81 -20.33 -3.74 5.51
C HIS A 81 -21.57 -4.19 6.29
N LEU A 82 -21.50 -5.41 6.84
CA LEU A 82 -22.59 -6.07 7.54
C LEU A 82 -23.23 -5.19 8.62
N THR A 83 -22.43 -4.41 9.35
CA THR A 83 -22.93 -3.50 10.39
C THR A 83 -23.80 -2.39 9.80
N LEU A 84 -23.37 -1.76 8.70
CA LEU A 84 -24.14 -0.71 8.05
C LEU A 84 -25.40 -1.27 7.39
N ASP A 85 -25.29 -2.43 6.73
CA ASP A 85 -26.44 -3.13 6.16
C ASP A 85 -27.50 -3.49 7.23
N ALA A 86 -27.07 -3.95 8.41
CA ALA A 86 -27.96 -4.20 9.53
C ALA A 86 -28.67 -2.92 10.02
N ILE A 87 -27.99 -1.78 10.03
CA ILE A 87 -28.58 -0.49 10.37
C ILE A 87 -29.66 -0.09 9.34
N PHE A 88 -29.39 -0.22 8.04
CA PHE A 88 -30.39 0.03 6.99
C PHE A 88 -31.62 -0.87 7.15
N ILE A 89 -31.42 -2.18 7.36
CA ILE A 89 -32.52 -3.13 7.61
C ILE A 89 -33.33 -2.74 8.85
N ALA A 90 -32.67 -2.37 9.95
CA ALA A 90 -33.35 -1.94 11.17
C ALA A 90 -34.23 -0.69 10.90
N ILE A 91 -33.74 0.28 10.12
CA ILE A 91 -34.49 1.47 9.73
C ILE A 91 -35.70 1.10 8.85
N TYR A 92 -35.53 0.20 7.88
CA TYR A 92 -36.63 -0.27 7.05
C TYR A 92 -37.75 -0.88 7.88
N PHE A 93 -37.42 -1.81 8.78
CA PHE A 93 -38.41 -2.47 9.62
C PHE A 93 -39.01 -1.51 10.66
N PHE A 94 -38.26 -0.53 11.15
CA PHE A 94 -38.81 0.56 11.97
C PHE A 94 -39.86 1.38 11.19
N GLY A 95 -39.58 1.68 9.91
CA GLY A 95 -40.53 2.33 9.02
C GLY A 95 -41.78 1.49 8.75
N ILE A 96 -41.61 0.18 8.51
CA ILE A 96 -42.74 -0.76 8.34
C ILE A 96 -43.58 -0.82 9.62
N ALA A 97 -42.95 -0.99 10.79
CA ALA A 97 -43.63 -0.98 12.08
C ALA A 97 -44.43 0.32 12.28
N SER A 98 -43.89 1.46 11.83
CA SER A 98 -44.54 2.76 11.89
C SER A 98 -45.76 2.86 10.95
N ILE A 99 -45.65 2.34 9.72
CA ILE A 99 -46.76 2.27 8.77
C ILE A 99 -47.89 1.39 9.34
N ILE A 100 -47.54 0.23 9.91
CA ILE A 100 -48.50 -0.69 10.54
C ILE A 100 -49.15 -0.03 11.76
N ALA A 101 -48.37 0.66 12.60
CA ALA A 101 -48.87 1.40 13.75
C ALA A 101 -49.89 2.47 13.33
N VAL A 102 -49.60 3.27 12.30
CA VAL A 102 -50.55 4.26 11.78
C VAL A 102 -51.78 3.58 11.18
N SER A 103 -51.60 2.47 10.45
CA SER A 103 -52.73 1.74 9.85
C SER A 103 -53.76 1.31 10.89
N SER A 104 -53.32 0.94 12.10
CA SER A 104 -54.19 0.54 13.22
C SER A 104 -55.00 1.68 13.85
N THR A 105 -54.83 2.92 13.37
CA THR A 105 -55.63 4.09 13.76
C THR A 105 -56.75 4.41 12.77
N LEU A 106 -56.79 3.73 11.62
CA LEU A 106 -57.70 4.05 10.53
C LEU A 106 -59.10 3.47 10.75
N SER A 107 -60.03 3.73 9.82
CA SER A 107 -61.32 3.03 9.84
C SER A 107 -61.12 1.53 9.55
N ARG A 108 -62.03 0.69 10.05
CA ARG A 108 -61.94 -0.78 9.90
C ARG A 108 -61.73 -1.23 8.45
N GLY A 109 -62.42 -0.60 7.50
CA GLY A 109 -62.27 -0.93 6.07
C GLY A 109 -60.88 -0.59 5.53
N MET A 110 -60.34 0.59 5.88
CA MET A 110 -59.01 1.01 5.46
C MET A 110 -57.90 0.21 6.14
N PHE A 111 -58.06 -0.13 7.42
CA PHE A 111 -57.15 -1.01 8.13
C PHE A 111 -57.05 -2.39 7.45
N ILE A 112 -58.19 -2.99 7.09
CA ILE A 112 -58.20 -4.29 6.37
C ILE A 112 -57.50 -4.15 5.01
N GLY A 113 -57.82 -3.11 4.24
CA GLY A 113 -57.20 -2.86 2.94
C GLY A 113 -55.68 -2.72 3.02
N LEU A 114 -55.18 -1.93 3.98
CA LEU A 114 -53.73 -1.79 4.19
C LEU A 114 -53.10 -3.06 4.75
N SER A 115 -53.79 -3.80 5.62
CA SER A 115 -53.30 -5.08 6.14
C SER A 115 -53.07 -6.09 5.01
N ILE A 116 -53.92 -6.12 3.98
CA ILE A 116 -53.71 -6.97 2.80
C ILE A 116 -52.42 -6.59 2.06
N LEU A 117 -52.15 -5.28 1.89
CA LEU A 117 -50.92 -4.80 1.27
C LEU A 117 -49.68 -5.16 2.12
N ILE A 118 -49.80 -5.08 3.45
CA ILE A 118 -48.74 -5.48 4.39
C ILE A 118 -48.49 -7.01 4.33
N VAL A 119 -49.54 -7.83 4.24
CA VAL A 119 -49.38 -9.28 4.03
C VAL A 119 -48.63 -9.55 2.72
N PHE A 120 -49.00 -8.86 1.64
CA PHE A 120 -48.32 -8.97 0.36
C PHE A 120 -46.83 -8.59 0.47
N PHE A 121 -46.51 -7.50 1.18
CA PHE A 121 -45.14 -7.11 1.49
C PHE A 121 -44.35 -8.25 2.18
N PHE A 122 -44.90 -8.83 3.25
CA PHE A 122 -44.23 -9.91 3.99
C PHE A 122 -44.10 -11.19 3.16
N PHE A 123 -45.04 -11.45 2.24
CA PHE A 123 -44.98 -12.60 1.34
C PHE A 123 -43.76 -12.55 0.40
N PHE A 124 -43.33 -11.37 -0.05
CA PHE A 124 -42.12 -11.24 -0.88
C PHE A 124 -40.83 -11.49 -0.14
N LEU A 125 -40.80 -11.43 1.20
CA LEU A 125 -39.58 -11.68 1.96
C LEU A 125 -39.14 -13.14 1.90
N ARG A 126 -40.04 -14.08 1.58
CA ARG A 126 -39.76 -15.51 1.37
C ARG A 126 -38.89 -16.17 2.45
N MET A 127 -39.19 -15.89 3.72
CA MET A 127 -38.40 -16.36 4.87
C MET A 127 -38.25 -17.89 4.95
N GLU A 128 -39.12 -18.65 4.29
CA GLU A 128 -38.97 -20.09 4.14
C GLU A 128 -37.70 -20.52 3.39
N GLU A 129 -37.20 -19.75 2.42
CA GLU A 129 -36.02 -20.13 1.61
C GLU A 129 -34.77 -20.29 2.49
N ILE A 130 -34.64 -19.47 3.54
CA ILE A 130 -33.56 -19.54 4.52
C ILE A 130 -33.88 -20.42 5.74
N ARG A 131 -34.98 -21.19 5.71
CA ARG A 131 -35.40 -22.08 6.82
C ARG A 131 -35.60 -21.34 8.16
N ALA A 132 -36.11 -20.11 8.11
CA ALA A 132 -36.34 -19.28 9.30
C ALA A 132 -37.16 -20.02 10.38
N PHE A 133 -36.79 -19.82 11.64
CA PHE A 133 -37.31 -20.52 12.82
C PHE A 133 -37.10 -22.04 12.80
N GLY A 134 -36.21 -22.56 11.94
CA GLY A 134 -35.92 -23.99 11.80
C GLY A 134 -36.96 -24.76 10.98
N PHE A 135 -37.92 -24.09 10.32
CA PHE A 135 -38.89 -24.77 9.46
C PHE A 135 -38.28 -25.20 8.12
N PRO A 136 -38.75 -26.31 7.52
CA PRO A 136 -38.32 -26.72 6.19
C PRO A 136 -38.63 -25.67 5.12
N ALA A 137 -37.80 -25.57 4.08
CA ALA A 137 -37.94 -24.55 3.04
C ALA A 137 -39.23 -24.65 2.19
N THR A 138 -39.91 -25.80 2.24
CA THR A 138 -41.22 -26.02 1.60
C THR A 138 -42.39 -25.45 2.41
N SER A 139 -42.16 -25.08 3.68
CA SER A 139 -43.20 -24.67 4.61
C SER A 139 -43.38 -23.15 4.64
N LYS A 140 -44.59 -22.67 4.37
CA LYS A 140 -44.95 -21.24 4.49
C LYS A 140 -45.21 -20.77 5.93
N ILE A 141 -44.92 -21.62 6.93
CA ILE A 141 -45.16 -21.31 8.35
C ILE A 141 -44.29 -20.13 8.82
N ALA A 142 -43.02 -20.06 8.40
CA ALA A 142 -42.12 -18.98 8.81
C ALA A 142 -42.64 -17.59 8.42
N THR A 143 -43.03 -17.42 7.15
CA THR A 143 -43.65 -16.19 6.65
C THR A 143 -44.99 -15.90 7.32
N SER A 144 -45.76 -16.95 7.67
CA SER A 144 -47.01 -16.82 8.41
C SER A 144 -46.82 -16.29 9.83
N ILE A 145 -45.84 -16.82 10.56
CA ILE A 145 -45.46 -16.33 11.89
C ILE A 145 -45.07 -14.85 11.80
N LEU A 146 -44.26 -14.50 10.80
CA LEU A 146 -43.79 -13.13 10.60
C LEU A 146 -44.96 -12.16 10.43
N PHE A 147 -45.86 -12.32 9.46
CA PHE A 147 -46.94 -11.33 9.32
C PHE A 147 -47.95 -11.38 10.47
N LEU A 148 -48.24 -12.54 11.07
CA LEU A 148 -49.16 -12.66 12.20
C LEU A 148 -48.64 -11.92 13.44
N SER A 149 -47.33 -11.96 13.69
CA SER A 149 -46.71 -11.24 14.80
C SER A 149 -46.88 -9.72 14.72
N TYR A 150 -47.00 -9.13 13.53
CA TYR A 150 -47.32 -7.70 13.39
C TYR A 150 -48.82 -7.44 13.34
N LEU A 151 -49.59 -8.26 12.62
CA LEU A 151 -51.01 -8.00 12.38
C LEU A 151 -51.91 -8.29 13.58
N ILE A 152 -51.59 -9.28 14.42
CA ILE A 152 -52.38 -9.57 15.62
C ILE A 152 -52.35 -8.38 16.59
N PRO A 153 -51.18 -7.85 17.00
CA PRO A 153 -51.11 -6.64 17.84
C PRO A 153 -51.74 -5.42 17.16
N ALA A 154 -51.51 -5.22 15.86
CA ALA A 154 -52.11 -4.10 15.12
C ALA A 154 -53.64 -4.17 15.11
N TYR A 155 -54.22 -5.38 14.95
CA TYR A 155 -55.65 -5.59 15.05
C TYR A 155 -56.17 -5.35 16.47
N ILE A 156 -55.42 -5.77 17.50
CA ILE A 156 -55.79 -5.49 18.90
C ILE A 156 -55.82 -3.97 19.16
N PHE A 157 -54.84 -3.22 18.66
CA PHE A 157 -54.83 -1.75 18.76
C PHE A 157 -55.97 -1.07 18.00
N GLN A 158 -56.39 -1.66 16.88
CA GLN A 158 -57.49 -1.14 16.06
C GLN A 158 -58.86 -1.45 16.66
N ALA A 159 -59.05 -2.67 17.19
CA ALA A 159 -60.36 -3.18 17.61
C ALA A 159 -60.64 -2.96 19.11
N PHE A 160 -59.63 -3.05 19.97
CA PHE A 160 -59.81 -3.13 21.43
C PHE A 160 -59.03 -2.06 22.20
N TRP A 161 -57.76 -1.81 21.86
CA TRP A 161 -56.85 -0.99 22.68
C TRP A 161 -56.54 0.37 22.04
N ARG A 162 -57.15 1.44 22.58
CA ARG A 162 -56.91 2.82 22.15
C ARG A 162 -55.71 3.45 22.86
N ILE A 163 -54.52 2.89 22.65
CA ILE A 163 -53.25 3.45 23.16
C ILE A 163 -52.67 4.49 22.19
N PRO A 164 -51.89 5.49 22.68
CA PRO A 164 -51.22 6.48 21.84
C PRO A 164 -50.29 5.87 20.78
N LEU A 165 -50.15 6.55 19.64
CA LEU A 165 -49.39 6.06 18.47
C LEU A 165 -47.94 5.68 18.82
N ILE A 166 -47.27 6.43 19.70
CA ILE A 166 -45.88 6.16 20.09
C ILE A 166 -45.71 4.75 20.69
N TYR A 167 -46.63 4.32 21.55
CA TYR A 167 -46.56 2.99 22.17
C TYR A 167 -46.84 1.89 21.14
N ARG A 168 -47.71 2.15 20.15
CA ARG A 168 -47.95 1.20 19.05
C ARG A 168 -46.68 0.98 18.24
N VAL A 169 -45.98 2.06 17.89
CA VAL A 169 -44.68 2.01 17.18
C VAL A 169 -43.64 1.27 18.00
N LEU A 170 -43.51 1.59 19.30
CA LEU A 170 -42.54 0.94 20.19
C LEU A 170 -42.79 -0.56 20.35
N ILE A 171 -44.06 -0.97 20.53
CA ILE A 171 -44.42 -2.40 20.66
C ILE A 171 -44.12 -3.14 19.35
N LEU A 172 -44.52 -2.60 18.20
CA LEU A 172 -44.27 -3.24 16.90
C LEU A 172 -42.78 -3.28 16.55
N SER A 173 -42.01 -2.25 16.90
CA SER A 173 -40.55 -2.25 16.74
C SER A 173 -39.88 -3.24 17.71
N GLY A 174 -40.39 -3.37 18.93
CA GLY A 174 -39.94 -4.38 19.89
C GLY A 174 -40.19 -5.80 19.40
N ILE A 175 -41.30 -6.03 18.69
CA ILE A 175 -41.57 -7.32 18.02
C ILE A 175 -40.51 -7.59 16.95
N THR A 176 -40.12 -6.60 16.13
CA THR A 176 -39.00 -6.76 15.17
C THR A 176 -37.74 -7.26 15.86
N ILE A 177 -37.37 -6.63 16.99
CA ILE A 177 -36.15 -6.98 17.74
C ILE A 177 -36.26 -8.41 18.28
N ILE A 178 -37.40 -8.78 18.85
CA ILE A 178 -37.62 -10.15 19.36
C ILE A 178 -37.51 -11.17 18.23
N LEU A 179 -38.16 -10.92 17.09
CA LEU A 179 -38.12 -11.82 15.93
C LEU A 179 -36.71 -12.01 15.40
N TRP A 180 -35.89 -10.94 15.36
CA TRP A 180 -34.49 -11.00 14.96
C TRP A 180 -33.71 -12.05 15.74
N PHE A 181 -33.88 -12.07 17.07
CA PHE A 181 -33.20 -13.06 17.94
C PHE A 181 -33.80 -14.46 17.87
N LEU A 182 -35.10 -14.59 17.56
CA LEU A 182 -35.78 -15.89 17.50
C LEU A 182 -35.60 -16.63 16.17
N ILE A 183 -35.09 -15.97 15.13
CA ILE A 183 -35.14 -16.52 13.76
C ILE A 183 -34.17 -17.68 13.52
N GLY A 184 -33.09 -17.78 14.30
CA GLY A 184 -32.19 -18.93 14.29
C GLY A 184 -31.31 -19.09 13.06
N ILE A 185 -31.02 -18.00 12.32
CA ILE A 185 -30.20 -17.98 11.10
C ILE A 185 -28.95 -17.10 11.33
N PRO A 186 -27.78 -17.42 10.74
CA PRO A 186 -26.62 -16.53 10.75
C PRO A 186 -26.98 -15.12 10.29
N SER A 187 -26.45 -14.11 10.98
CA SER A 187 -26.83 -12.71 10.73
C SER A 187 -26.51 -12.27 9.29
N GLU A 188 -25.40 -12.74 8.72
CA GLU A 188 -24.96 -12.39 7.37
C GLU A 188 -25.97 -12.83 6.32
N LEU A 189 -26.33 -14.12 6.36
CA LEU A 189 -27.33 -14.70 5.46
C LEU A 189 -28.71 -14.04 5.64
N LEU A 190 -29.11 -13.76 6.89
CA LEU A 190 -30.39 -13.09 7.16
C LEU A 190 -30.44 -11.68 6.56
N ILE A 191 -29.37 -10.90 6.73
CA ILE A 191 -29.28 -9.53 6.23
C ILE A 191 -29.36 -9.54 4.70
N ASP A 192 -28.53 -10.32 4.02
CA ASP A 192 -28.52 -10.38 2.55
C ASP A 192 -29.85 -10.90 2.00
N HIS A 193 -30.48 -11.87 2.68
CA HIS A 193 -31.79 -12.38 2.28
C HIS A 193 -32.89 -11.30 2.37
N LEU A 194 -32.91 -10.53 3.46
CA LEU A 194 -33.88 -9.44 3.65
C LEU A 194 -33.66 -8.30 2.65
N ILE A 195 -32.42 -7.98 2.31
CA ILE A 195 -32.09 -6.98 1.27
C ILE A 195 -32.58 -7.48 -0.09
N THR A 196 -32.23 -8.71 -0.45
CA THR A 196 -32.52 -9.30 -1.75
C THR A 196 -34.02 -9.46 -1.98
N ASN A 197 -34.71 -10.13 -1.06
CA ASN A 197 -36.13 -10.44 -1.19
C ASN A 197 -37.05 -9.26 -0.79
N GLY A 198 -36.56 -8.34 0.04
CA GLY A 198 -37.24 -7.09 0.35
C GLY A 198 -37.14 -6.03 -0.76
N TYR A 199 -36.18 -6.16 -1.68
CA TYR A 199 -35.86 -5.16 -2.71
C TYR A 199 -37.10 -4.64 -3.46
N PHE A 200 -37.90 -5.54 -4.03
CA PHE A 200 -39.09 -5.17 -4.80
C PHE A 200 -40.13 -4.44 -3.93
N SER A 201 -40.29 -4.87 -2.69
CA SER A 201 -41.25 -4.30 -1.76
C SER A 201 -40.85 -2.89 -1.33
N PHE A 202 -39.56 -2.66 -1.02
CA PHE A 202 -39.06 -1.32 -0.69
C PHE A 202 -39.08 -0.37 -1.88
N GLN A 203 -38.80 -0.87 -3.09
CA GLN A 203 -38.97 -0.11 -4.33
C GLN A 203 -40.40 0.39 -4.50
N ILE A 204 -41.42 -0.45 -4.26
CA ILE A 204 -42.83 -0.04 -4.34
C ILE A 204 -43.13 1.07 -3.32
N LEU A 205 -42.65 0.94 -2.08
CA LEU A 205 -42.83 1.98 -1.06
C LEU A 205 -42.16 3.30 -1.48
N ALA A 206 -40.98 3.22 -2.10
CA ALA A 206 -40.27 4.37 -2.63
C ALA A 206 -41.04 5.06 -3.76
N LEU A 207 -41.64 4.28 -4.68
CA LEU A 207 -42.48 4.80 -5.75
C LEU A 207 -43.79 5.40 -5.23
N LEU A 208 -44.39 4.82 -4.19
CA LEU A 208 -45.57 5.39 -3.53
C LEU A 208 -45.25 6.76 -2.92
N PHE A 209 -44.10 6.91 -2.26
CA PHE A 209 -43.66 8.21 -1.77
C PHE A 209 -43.39 9.22 -2.89
N LEU A 210 -42.71 8.79 -3.96
CA LEU A 210 -42.46 9.63 -5.14
C LEU A 210 -43.77 10.17 -5.73
N VAL A 211 -44.79 9.32 -5.85
CA VAL A 211 -46.13 9.70 -6.29
C VAL A 211 -46.75 10.76 -5.37
N LEU A 212 -46.46 10.77 -4.06
CA LEU A 212 -46.98 11.80 -3.14
C LEU A 212 -46.34 13.17 -3.35
N ILE A 213 -45.08 13.22 -3.79
CA ILE A 213 -44.29 14.46 -3.84
C ILE A 213 -44.12 15.04 -5.25
N ALA A 214 -44.42 14.28 -6.31
CA ALA A 214 -44.08 14.65 -7.69
C ALA A 214 -44.74 15.94 -8.22
N GLU A 215 -45.88 16.37 -7.65
CA GLU A 215 -46.57 17.61 -8.04
C GLU A 215 -46.10 18.85 -7.26
N GLU A 216 -45.27 18.66 -6.22
CA GLU A 216 -45.01 19.67 -5.21
C GLU A 216 -44.24 20.88 -5.73
N ASN A 217 -43.41 20.71 -6.75
CA ASN A 217 -42.71 21.83 -7.39
C ASN A 217 -43.69 22.78 -8.10
N VAL A 218 -44.71 22.23 -8.78
CA VAL A 218 -45.76 23.05 -9.41
C VAL A 218 -46.60 23.75 -8.34
N PHE A 219 -46.85 23.08 -7.21
CA PHE A 219 -47.48 23.72 -6.05
C PHE A 219 -46.61 24.85 -5.48
N ALA A 220 -45.30 24.67 -5.37
CA ALA A 220 -44.38 25.72 -4.90
C ALA A 220 -44.39 26.94 -5.83
N ILE A 221 -44.39 26.73 -7.16
CA ILE A 221 -44.56 27.80 -8.13
C ILE A 221 -45.89 28.52 -7.90
N LEU A 222 -47.00 27.78 -7.79
CA LEU A 222 -48.33 28.34 -7.48
C LEU A 222 -48.32 29.17 -6.20
N PHE A 223 -47.68 28.67 -5.15
CA PHE A 223 -47.56 29.40 -3.89
C PHE A 223 -46.83 30.72 -4.08
N LEU A 224 -45.65 30.71 -4.71
CA LEU A 224 -44.85 31.92 -4.91
C LEU A 224 -45.61 32.98 -5.71
N VAL A 225 -46.28 32.58 -6.80
CA VAL A 225 -47.00 33.53 -7.68
C VAL A 225 -48.34 34.00 -7.12
N SER A 226 -48.94 33.27 -6.16
CA SER A 226 -50.24 33.62 -5.55
C SER A 226 -50.17 33.99 -4.07
N ARG A 227 -48.97 34.12 -3.49
CA ARG A 227 -48.77 34.47 -2.07
C ARG A 227 -49.31 35.86 -1.73
N VAL A 228 -49.11 36.85 -2.61
CA VAL A 228 -49.50 38.25 -2.38
C VAL A 228 -50.93 38.48 -2.90
N LYS A 229 -51.83 38.91 -2.01
CA LYS A 229 -53.20 39.25 -2.37
C LYS A 229 -53.21 40.47 -3.28
N GLY A 230 -53.93 40.40 -4.41
CA GLY A 230 -53.99 41.47 -5.42
C GLY A 230 -52.80 41.50 -6.38
N SER A 231 -51.95 40.46 -6.39
CA SER A 231 -50.89 40.31 -7.39
C SER A 231 -51.45 40.34 -8.81
N LYS A 232 -50.83 41.14 -9.69
CA LYS A 232 -51.21 41.23 -11.10
C LYS A 232 -50.48 40.17 -11.91
N ASN A 233 -51.14 39.62 -12.94
CA ASN A 233 -50.58 38.63 -13.87
C ASN A 233 -50.11 37.32 -13.20
N SER A 234 -50.63 36.96 -12.02
CA SER A 234 -50.26 35.70 -11.33
C SER A 234 -50.50 34.46 -12.19
N GLU A 235 -51.51 34.49 -13.05
CA GLU A 235 -51.76 33.46 -14.06
C GLU A 235 -50.63 33.34 -15.08
N LYS A 236 -50.08 34.46 -15.55
CA LYS A 236 -49.04 34.47 -16.58
C LYS A 236 -47.74 33.96 -15.99
N HIS A 237 -47.42 34.39 -14.78
CA HIS A 237 -46.27 33.89 -14.05
C HIS A 237 -46.38 32.39 -13.78
N LEU A 238 -47.56 31.89 -13.35
CA LEU A 238 -47.78 30.44 -13.19
C LEU A 238 -47.56 29.70 -14.51
N MET A 239 -48.13 30.18 -15.61
CA MET A 239 -47.97 29.55 -16.92
C MET A 239 -46.51 29.54 -17.35
N ILE A 240 -45.82 30.68 -17.31
CA ILE A 240 -44.42 30.78 -17.73
C ILE A 240 -43.53 29.86 -16.89
N PHE A 241 -43.54 29.99 -15.56
CA PHE A 241 -42.67 29.18 -14.70
C PHE A 241 -43.07 27.69 -14.70
N GLY A 242 -44.37 27.39 -14.75
CA GLY A 242 -44.87 26.02 -14.84
C GLY A 242 -44.48 25.34 -16.16
N PHE A 243 -44.65 26.02 -17.30
CA PHE A 243 -44.21 25.49 -18.60
C PHE A 243 -42.69 25.39 -18.69
N CYS A 244 -41.93 26.38 -18.19
CA CYS A 244 -40.47 26.28 -18.16
C CYS A 244 -40.01 25.07 -17.32
N TYR A 245 -40.60 24.85 -16.15
CA TYR A 245 -40.32 23.68 -15.31
C TYR A 245 -40.61 22.36 -16.04
N LEU A 246 -41.79 22.22 -16.64
CA LEU A 246 -42.16 21.01 -17.38
C LEU A 246 -41.33 20.83 -18.65
N LEU A 247 -40.97 21.91 -19.33
CA LEU A 247 -40.11 21.88 -20.51
C LEU A 247 -38.72 21.38 -20.16
N LEU A 248 -38.12 21.84 -19.05
CA LEU A 248 -36.81 21.37 -18.60
C LEU A 248 -36.82 19.85 -18.33
N ILE A 249 -37.85 19.34 -17.65
CA ILE A 249 -38.00 17.90 -17.42
C ILE A 249 -38.27 17.15 -18.73
N GLY A 250 -39.07 17.73 -19.62
CA GLY A 250 -39.37 17.16 -20.94
C GLY A 250 -38.14 17.08 -21.83
N LEU A 251 -37.25 18.07 -21.80
CA LEU A 251 -35.96 18.06 -22.50
C LEU A 251 -35.02 16.99 -21.92
N TYR A 252 -34.98 16.85 -20.59
CA TYR A 252 -34.23 15.77 -19.95
C TYR A 252 -34.76 14.39 -20.39
N TYR A 253 -36.09 14.21 -20.43
CA TYR A 253 -36.69 12.98 -20.95
C TYR A 253 -36.34 12.75 -22.43
N ALA A 254 -36.35 13.79 -23.25
CA ALA A 254 -36.03 13.68 -24.68
C ALA A 254 -34.58 13.27 -24.92
N ASP A 255 -33.65 13.78 -24.12
CA ASP A 255 -32.24 13.36 -24.13
C ASP A 255 -32.09 11.90 -23.66
N MET A 256 -32.69 11.55 -22.52
CA MET A 256 -32.67 10.19 -21.96
C MET A 256 -33.32 9.14 -22.90
N ALA A 257 -34.28 9.55 -23.72
CA ALA A 257 -34.96 8.68 -24.68
C ALA A 257 -34.29 8.68 -26.08
N ASP A 258 -33.09 9.27 -26.21
CA ASP A 258 -32.33 9.41 -27.46
C ASP A 258 -33.13 10.10 -28.59
N LEU A 259 -34.10 10.95 -28.24
CA LEU A 259 -34.91 11.70 -29.20
C LEU A 259 -34.18 12.95 -29.70
N ILE A 260 -33.38 13.57 -28.83
CA ILE A 260 -32.60 14.78 -29.13
C ILE A 260 -31.23 14.62 -28.44
N PRO A 261 -30.10 14.60 -29.17
CA PRO A 261 -28.78 14.50 -28.55
C PRO A 261 -28.40 15.85 -27.93
N ILE A 262 -28.56 16.00 -26.62
CA ILE A 262 -28.23 17.24 -25.92
C ILE A 262 -26.98 17.01 -25.08
N ASN A 263 -25.83 17.49 -25.57
CA ASN A 263 -24.54 17.33 -24.89
C ASN A 263 -24.37 18.17 -23.59
N VAL A 264 -25.45 18.67 -22.99
CA VAL A 264 -25.41 19.51 -21.79
C VAL A 264 -26.31 18.91 -20.71
N ARG A 265 -25.71 18.58 -19.56
CA ARG A 265 -26.41 18.06 -18.39
C ARG A 265 -27.23 19.18 -17.73
N PHE A 266 -28.54 19.21 -18.00
CA PHE A 266 -29.44 20.30 -17.55
C PHE A 266 -29.51 20.48 -16.03
N PHE A 267 -29.81 19.38 -15.33
CA PHE A 267 -29.94 19.30 -13.88
C PHE A 267 -29.91 17.83 -13.46
N ASP A 268 -29.79 17.60 -12.17
CA ASP A 268 -29.79 16.28 -11.57
C ASP A 268 -31.20 15.87 -11.08
N PRO A 269 -31.80 14.77 -11.57
CA PRO A 269 -33.12 14.33 -11.13
C PRO A 269 -33.19 13.97 -9.63
N PHE A 270 -32.09 13.54 -9.01
CA PHE A 270 -32.08 13.27 -7.58
C PHE A 270 -32.15 14.56 -6.74
N VAL A 271 -31.56 15.66 -7.24
CA VAL A 271 -31.74 16.98 -6.64
C VAL A 271 -33.20 17.43 -6.75
N LEU A 272 -33.84 17.19 -7.91
CA LEU A 272 -35.27 17.45 -8.08
C LEU A 272 -36.13 16.65 -7.07
N PHE A 273 -35.80 15.38 -6.86
CA PHE A 273 -36.47 14.53 -5.87
C PHE A 273 -36.34 15.10 -4.45
N ILE A 274 -35.13 15.48 -4.02
CA ILE A 274 -34.90 16.07 -2.69
C ILE A 274 -35.61 17.41 -2.51
N ILE A 275 -35.57 18.30 -3.51
CA ILE A 275 -36.28 19.57 -3.46
C ILE A 275 -37.79 19.33 -3.28
N SER A 276 -38.35 18.39 -4.04
CA SER A 276 -39.76 18.01 -3.93
C SER A 276 -40.10 17.44 -2.56
N ALA A 277 -39.22 16.61 -2.01
CA ALA A 277 -39.36 15.99 -0.70
C ALA A 277 -39.34 17.04 0.45
N VAL A 278 -38.52 18.09 0.31
CA VAL A 278 -38.47 19.23 1.24
C VAL A 278 -39.73 20.10 1.12
N ILE A 279 -40.14 20.43 -0.10
CA ILE A 279 -41.36 21.22 -0.36
C ILE A 279 -42.58 20.48 0.18
N ALA A 280 -42.68 19.16 -0.06
CA ALA A 280 -43.77 18.31 0.40
C ALA A 280 -43.96 18.39 1.93
N SER A 281 -42.86 18.42 2.70
CA SER A 281 -42.91 18.51 4.17
C SER A 281 -43.57 19.82 4.65
N TRP A 282 -43.50 20.86 3.84
CA TRP A 282 -44.13 22.14 4.11
C TRP A 282 -45.54 22.24 3.52
N SER A 283 -45.72 21.83 2.27
CA SER A 283 -46.99 21.94 1.55
C SER A 283 -48.06 21.00 2.10
N PHE A 284 -47.69 19.95 2.83
CA PHE A 284 -48.59 18.98 3.45
C PHE A 284 -49.72 19.64 4.25
N TRP A 285 -49.46 20.79 4.90
CA TRP A 285 -50.46 21.56 5.63
C TRP A 285 -51.64 22.00 4.76
N TYR A 286 -51.41 22.32 3.48
CA TYR A 286 -52.47 22.80 2.59
C TYR A 286 -53.37 21.67 2.07
N LYS A 287 -52.93 20.41 2.23
CA LYS A 287 -53.70 19.24 1.79
C LYS A 287 -54.63 18.67 2.87
N GLU A 288 -54.66 19.28 4.07
CA GLU A 288 -55.43 18.84 5.25
C GLU A 288 -56.91 18.51 4.96
N THR A 289 -57.59 19.34 4.16
CA THR A 289 -59.02 19.19 3.84
C THR A 289 -59.32 17.95 3.01
N GLY A 290 -58.32 17.37 2.35
CA GLY A 290 -58.44 16.13 1.57
C GLY A 290 -58.36 14.86 2.41
N PHE A 291 -57.59 14.84 3.50
CA PHE A 291 -57.27 13.60 4.23
C PHE A 291 -57.89 13.48 5.63
N THR A 292 -58.28 14.60 6.25
CA THR A 292 -58.89 14.62 7.60
C THR A 292 -60.17 13.79 7.70
N LYS A 293 -60.81 13.46 6.56
CA LYS A 293 -61.93 12.51 6.47
C LYS A 293 -61.54 11.05 6.74
N PHE A 294 -60.26 10.72 6.58
CA PHE A 294 -59.76 9.35 6.56
C PHE A 294 -58.73 9.08 7.65
N ILE A 295 -57.91 10.08 7.98
CA ILE A 295 -56.79 9.97 8.92
C ILE A 295 -56.59 11.30 9.66
N GLU A 296 -56.26 11.22 10.96
CA GLU A 296 -55.89 12.40 11.73
C GLU A 296 -54.60 13.03 11.19
N LEU A 297 -54.55 14.37 11.13
CA LEU A 297 -53.43 15.10 10.50
C LEU A 297 -52.06 14.72 11.08
N GLY A 298 -51.98 14.49 12.40
CA GLY A 298 -50.75 14.05 13.05
C GLY A 298 -50.27 12.68 12.57
N ASN A 299 -51.18 11.70 12.53
CA ASN A 299 -50.89 10.34 12.07
C ASN A 299 -50.55 10.33 10.56
N ALA A 300 -51.19 11.19 9.77
CA ALA A 300 -50.90 11.35 8.34
C ALA A 300 -49.48 11.87 8.08
N ARG A 301 -48.99 12.79 8.93
CA ARG A 301 -47.59 13.26 8.86
C ARG A 301 -46.61 12.17 9.24
N VAL A 302 -46.90 11.40 10.30
CA VAL A 302 -46.06 10.27 10.69
C VAL A 302 -45.97 9.25 9.55
N LEU A 303 -47.08 8.93 8.88
CA LEU A 303 -47.09 8.06 7.71
C LEU A 303 -46.28 8.63 6.54
N PHE A 304 -46.46 9.92 6.24
CA PHE A 304 -45.72 10.61 5.19
C PHE A 304 -44.20 10.57 5.44
N PHE A 305 -43.75 10.92 6.66
CA PHE A 305 -42.34 10.88 7.02
C PHE A 305 -41.80 9.45 7.07
N ALA A 306 -42.59 8.45 7.50
CA ALA A 306 -42.20 7.05 7.49
C ALA A 306 -41.93 6.55 6.07
N LEU A 307 -42.86 6.79 5.14
CA LEU A 307 -42.66 6.50 3.72
C LEU A 307 -41.45 7.26 3.17
N GLY A 308 -41.31 8.53 3.54
CA GLY A 308 -40.22 9.39 3.08
C GLY A 308 -38.84 8.89 3.50
N PHE A 309 -38.63 8.57 4.78
CA PHE A 309 -37.34 8.07 5.21
C PHE A 309 -37.06 6.66 4.69
N ILE A 310 -38.06 5.77 4.56
CA ILE A 310 -37.87 4.46 3.91
C ILE A 310 -37.35 4.67 2.48
N SER A 311 -37.97 5.59 1.74
CA SER A 311 -37.61 5.87 0.34
C SER A 311 -36.20 6.44 0.21
N LEU A 312 -35.87 7.41 1.06
CA LEU A 312 -34.55 8.06 1.07
C LEU A 312 -33.45 7.07 1.50
N PHE A 313 -33.69 6.29 2.55
CA PHE A 313 -32.74 5.26 2.98
C PHE A 313 -32.63 4.11 1.97
N PHE A 314 -33.71 3.72 1.28
CA PHE A 314 -33.64 2.74 0.20
C PHE A 314 -32.69 3.18 -0.90
N LEU A 315 -32.81 4.43 -1.36
CA LEU A 315 -31.88 4.95 -2.37
C LEU A 315 -30.46 5.11 -1.81
N ALA A 316 -30.32 5.63 -0.58
CA ALA A 316 -29.05 5.79 0.09
C ALA A 316 -28.31 4.46 0.24
N HIS A 317 -29.03 3.38 0.57
CA HIS A 317 -28.50 2.03 0.72
C HIS A 317 -28.05 1.44 -0.61
N ASN A 318 -28.84 1.62 -1.68
CA ASN A 318 -28.43 1.17 -3.00
C ASN A 318 -27.22 1.95 -3.55
N MET A 319 -27.11 3.25 -3.24
CA MET A 319 -25.93 4.06 -3.55
C MET A 319 -24.72 3.62 -2.73
N PHE A 320 -24.92 3.40 -1.43
CA PHE A 320 -23.90 2.86 -0.53
C PHE A 320 -23.37 1.50 -0.99
N ARG A 321 -24.24 0.62 -1.50
CA ARG A 321 -23.84 -0.69 -2.05
C ARG A 321 -23.34 -0.61 -3.49
N GLY A 322 -23.36 0.57 -4.13
CA GLY A 322 -22.98 0.73 -5.53
C GLY A 322 -23.92 0.05 -6.53
N ASN A 323 -25.15 -0.32 -6.13
CA ASN A 323 -26.10 -1.04 -6.98
C ASN A 323 -26.81 -0.09 -7.98
N ASP A 324 -26.07 0.29 -9.03
CA ASP A 324 -26.48 1.34 -9.97
C ASP A 324 -27.78 1.13 -10.75
N PRO A 325 -28.17 -0.11 -11.14
CA PRO A 325 -29.47 -0.31 -11.78
C PRO A 325 -30.64 0.11 -10.87
N ALA A 326 -30.46 0.05 -9.54
CA ALA A 326 -31.50 0.37 -8.59
C ALA A 326 -31.84 1.87 -8.61
N TYR A 327 -30.83 2.73 -8.50
CA TYR A 327 -31.08 4.16 -8.53
C TYR A 327 -31.27 4.68 -9.97
N GLN A 328 -30.68 4.05 -11.00
CA GLN A 328 -31.00 4.38 -12.40
C GLN A 328 -32.48 4.14 -12.71
N ASN A 329 -33.06 3.00 -12.29
CA ASN A 329 -34.48 2.77 -12.52
C ASN A 329 -35.35 3.81 -11.80
N PHE A 330 -34.93 4.23 -10.61
CA PHE A 330 -35.68 5.21 -9.82
C PHE A 330 -35.59 6.60 -10.47
N LEU A 331 -34.46 6.94 -11.09
CA LEU A 331 -34.28 8.15 -11.90
C LEU A 331 -35.31 8.24 -13.04
N TYR A 332 -35.54 7.14 -13.78
CA TYR A 332 -36.61 7.09 -14.78
C TYR A 332 -37.98 7.42 -14.16
N PHE A 333 -38.31 6.81 -13.03
CA PHE A 333 -39.58 7.08 -12.35
C PHE A 333 -39.68 8.52 -11.83
N ILE A 334 -38.58 9.12 -11.35
CA ILE A 334 -38.56 10.54 -10.97
C ILE A 334 -38.98 11.41 -12.15
N ILE A 335 -38.37 11.22 -13.31
CA ILE A 335 -38.70 11.99 -14.52
C ILE A 335 -40.16 11.76 -14.92
N TYR A 336 -40.61 10.51 -14.98
CA TYR A 336 -41.98 10.18 -15.37
C TYR A 336 -43.01 10.77 -14.42
N ALA A 337 -42.78 10.64 -13.11
CA ALA A 337 -43.70 11.11 -12.10
C ALA A 337 -43.81 12.64 -12.10
N HIS A 338 -42.69 13.36 -12.14
CA HIS A 338 -42.70 14.82 -12.12
C HIS A 338 -43.28 15.40 -13.42
N LEU A 339 -42.99 14.79 -14.57
CA LEU A 339 -43.58 15.22 -15.84
C LEU A 339 -45.09 14.94 -15.88
N ALA A 340 -45.51 13.73 -15.50
CA ALA A 340 -46.92 13.33 -15.52
C ALA A 340 -47.76 14.09 -14.48
N PHE A 341 -47.42 13.97 -13.19
CA PHE A 341 -48.18 14.63 -12.13
C PHE A 341 -48.06 16.14 -12.19
N GLY A 342 -46.88 16.67 -12.54
CA GLY A 342 -46.70 18.11 -12.74
C GLY A 342 -47.59 18.67 -13.86
N THR A 343 -47.66 17.98 -15.01
CA THR A 343 -48.51 18.40 -16.14
C THR A 343 -49.99 18.37 -15.78
N PHE A 344 -50.48 17.27 -15.21
CA PHE A 344 -51.90 17.16 -14.87
C PHE A 344 -52.29 18.02 -13.67
N PHE A 345 -51.38 18.29 -12.73
CA PHE A 345 -51.62 19.24 -11.67
C PHE A 345 -51.66 20.69 -12.19
N LEU A 346 -50.78 21.06 -13.12
CA LEU A 346 -50.84 22.36 -13.80
C LEU A 346 -52.15 22.51 -14.59
N ALA A 347 -52.56 21.48 -15.34
CA ALA A 347 -53.84 21.47 -16.05
C ALA A 347 -55.03 21.61 -15.09
N TYR A 348 -55.01 20.90 -13.96
CA TYR A 348 -56.00 21.04 -12.90
C TYR A 348 -56.09 22.47 -12.37
N ILE A 349 -54.95 23.15 -12.15
CA ILE A 349 -54.92 24.54 -11.71
C ILE A 349 -55.52 25.46 -12.77
N ILE A 350 -55.17 25.28 -14.05
CA ILE A 350 -55.68 26.09 -15.15
C ILE A 350 -57.21 25.94 -15.26
N LEU A 351 -57.72 24.71 -15.28
CA LEU A 351 -59.14 24.44 -15.47
C LEU A 351 -60.02 24.98 -14.33
N ASN A 352 -59.52 24.96 -13.09
CA ASN A 352 -60.34 25.37 -11.93
C ASN A 352 -60.04 26.80 -11.44
N PHE A 353 -58.80 27.29 -11.57
CA PHE A 353 -58.34 28.46 -10.82
C PHE A 353 -57.72 29.58 -11.64
N ILE A 354 -57.72 29.51 -12.98
CA ILE A 354 -57.20 30.60 -13.82
C ILE A 354 -57.91 31.94 -13.54
N ASN A 355 -59.25 31.93 -13.44
CA ASN A 355 -60.04 33.13 -13.16
C ASN A 355 -59.75 33.72 -11.76
N PRO A 356 -59.72 32.92 -10.67
CA PRO A 356 -59.21 33.36 -9.37
C PRO A 356 -57.80 33.94 -9.40
N LEU A 357 -56.87 33.35 -10.16
CA LEU A 357 -55.50 33.86 -10.30
C LEU A 357 -55.46 35.22 -10.98
N ASN A 358 -56.23 35.41 -12.07
CA ASN A 358 -56.35 36.71 -12.76
C ASN A 358 -56.87 37.82 -11.83
N LYS A 359 -57.70 37.45 -10.84
CA LYS A 359 -58.25 38.37 -9.83
C LYS A 359 -57.30 38.60 -8.65
N GLY A 360 -56.08 38.05 -8.69
CA GLY A 360 -55.08 38.18 -7.62
C GLY A 360 -55.47 37.48 -6.32
N LEU A 361 -56.29 36.42 -6.40
CA LEU A 361 -56.67 35.63 -5.22
C LEU A 361 -55.57 34.65 -4.82
N GLN A 362 -55.52 34.34 -3.52
CA GLN A 362 -54.53 33.43 -2.93
C GLN A 362 -54.91 31.95 -3.15
N VAL A 363 -54.80 31.49 -4.40
CA VAL A 363 -55.27 30.16 -4.84
C VAL A 363 -54.57 29.01 -4.10
N PHE A 364 -53.31 29.16 -3.72
CA PHE A 364 -52.57 28.15 -2.96
C PHE A 364 -53.29 27.65 -1.68
N LYS A 365 -54.17 28.48 -1.08
CA LYS A 365 -54.93 28.12 0.12
C LYS A 365 -56.14 27.21 -0.16
N ILE A 366 -56.67 27.23 -1.38
CA ILE A 366 -57.92 26.54 -1.75
C ILE A 366 -57.70 25.47 -2.82
N VAL A 367 -56.48 25.27 -3.29
CA VAL A 367 -56.15 24.41 -4.44
C VAL A 367 -56.57 22.95 -4.23
N TYR A 368 -56.59 22.45 -2.99
CA TYR A 368 -56.97 21.06 -2.67
C TYR A 368 -58.44 20.91 -2.23
N HIS A 369 -59.24 21.98 -2.27
CA HIS A 369 -60.66 21.91 -1.97
C HIS A 369 -61.44 21.29 -3.15
N SER A 370 -62.66 20.80 -2.90
CA SER A 370 -63.52 20.24 -3.95
C SER A 370 -63.82 21.29 -5.03
N GLN A 371 -63.55 20.94 -6.29
CA GLN A 371 -63.80 21.78 -7.48
C GLN A 371 -64.57 21.02 -8.56
N ASN A 372 -64.92 21.72 -9.65
CA ASN A 372 -65.63 21.15 -10.81
C ASN A 372 -64.83 20.04 -11.49
N PHE A 373 -63.55 20.29 -11.80
CA PHE A 373 -62.65 19.25 -12.26
C PHE A 373 -61.94 18.65 -11.03
N PRO A 374 -62.20 17.39 -10.64
CA PRO A 374 -61.71 16.86 -9.37
C PRO A 374 -60.18 16.65 -9.37
N TYR A 375 -59.52 17.00 -8.26
CA TYR A 375 -58.09 16.76 -8.07
C TYR A 375 -57.71 15.27 -8.24
N ILE A 376 -58.56 14.36 -7.77
CA ILE A 376 -58.36 12.91 -7.94
C ILE A 376 -58.32 12.50 -9.42
N SER A 377 -59.12 13.15 -10.29
CA SER A 377 -59.10 12.88 -11.73
C SER A 377 -57.75 13.28 -12.35
N ALA A 378 -57.17 14.40 -11.94
CA ALA A 378 -55.82 14.80 -12.36
C ALA A 378 -54.76 13.79 -11.92
N ARG A 379 -54.87 13.27 -10.69
CA ARG A 379 -53.99 12.22 -10.15
C ARG A 379 -54.09 10.92 -10.95
N LEU A 380 -55.31 10.48 -11.27
CA LEU A 380 -55.54 9.28 -12.10
C LEU A 380 -54.95 9.43 -13.51
N ALA A 381 -55.10 10.61 -14.11
CA ALA A 381 -54.48 10.92 -15.40
C ALA A 381 -52.94 10.90 -15.32
N GLY A 382 -52.37 11.39 -14.23
CA GLY A 382 -50.94 11.26 -13.93
C GLY A 382 -50.46 9.81 -13.90
N PHE A 383 -51.17 8.91 -13.21
CA PHE A 383 -50.86 7.47 -13.23
C PHE A 383 -50.94 6.86 -14.63
N ALA A 384 -51.97 7.21 -15.41
CA ALA A 384 -52.10 6.75 -16.79
C ALA A 384 -50.91 7.21 -17.66
N ALA A 385 -50.44 8.45 -17.48
CA ALA A 385 -49.27 8.97 -18.19
C ALA A 385 -47.95 8.31 -17.76
N ILE A 386 -47.73 8.05 -16.47
CA ILE A 386 -46.56 7.26 -16.02
C ILE A 386 -46.57 5.88 -16.68
N THR A 387 -47.74 5.24 -16.75
CA THR A 387 -47.92 3.94 -17.40
C THR A 387 -47.60 4.02 -18.89
N ALA A 388 -48.04 5.09 -19.57
CA ALA A 388 -47.68 5.35 -20.97
C ALA A 388 -46.17 5.51 -21.15
N PHE A 389 -45.50 6.33 -20.32
CA PHE A 389 -44.04 6.49 -20.37
C PHE A 389 -43.29 5.17 -20.12
N PHE A 390 -43.76 4.36 -19.18
CA PHE A 390 -43.20 3.04 -18.90
C PHE A 390 -43.21 2.12 -20.13
N PHE A 391 -44.32 2.11 -20.90
CA PHE A 391 -44.41 1.33 -22.13
C PHE A 391 -43.65 1.95 -23.30
N LEU A 392 -43.64 3.28 -23.43
CA LEU A 392 -42.87 3.99 -24.46
C LEU A 392 -41.37 3.73 -24.31
N ALA A 393 -40.88 3.63 -23.09
CA ALA A 393 -39.49 3.27 -22.79
C ALA A 393 -39.21 1.77 -22.84
N GLN A 394 -40.05 0.98 -23.53
CA GLN A 394 -39.89 -0.47 -23.70
C GLN A 394 -39.70 -1.23 -22.38
N LYS A 395 -40.28 -0.74 -21.27
CA LYS A 395 -40.15 -1.31 -19.92
C LYS A 395 -38.71 -1.26 -19.36
N GLN A 396 -37.84 -0.38 -19.88
CA GLN A 396 -36.47 -0.21 -19.40
C GLN A 396 -36.34 -0.07 -17.87
N PRO A 397 -37.20 0.70 -17.16
CA PRO A 397 -37.12 0.79 -15.69
C PRO A 397 -37.35 -0.57 -15.00
N TYR A 398 -38.16 -1.45 -15.59
CA TYR A 398 -38.39 -2.79 -15.05
C TYR A 398 -37.17 -3.71 -15.25
N PHE A 399 -36.52 -3.64 -16.41
CA PHE A 399 -35.29 -4.40 -16.63
C PHE A 399 -34.17 -3.94 -15.69
N LEU A 400 -34.00 -2.63 -15.50
CA LEU A 400 -33.04 -2.10 -14.54
C LEU A 400 -33.36 -2.50 -13.09
N MET A 401 -34.64 -2.53 -12.71
CA MET A 401 -35.06 -3.07 -11.41
C MET A 401 -34.70 -4.57 -11.28
N ARG A 402 -34.90 -5.37 -12.33
CA ARG A 402 -34.47 -6.79 -12.33
C ARG A 402 -32.96 -6.91 -12.21
N SER A 403 -32.21 -6.09 -12.95
CA SER A 403 -30.74 -6.05 -12.89
C SER A 403 -30.26 -5.79 -11.45
N GLY A 404 -30.83 -4.79 -10.78
CA GLY A 404 -30.50 -4.48 -9.38
C GLY A 404 -30.85 -5.59 -8.40
N HIS A 405 -31.95 -6.32 -8.64
CA HIS A 405 -32.31 -7.49 -7.84
C HIS A 405 -31.34 -8.67 -8.07
N TYR A 406 -30.94 -8.94 -9.32
CA TYR A 406 -29.96 -9.98 -9.63
C TYR A 406 -28.57 -9.69 -9.05
N ASN A 407 -28.18 -8.42 -8.95
CA ASN A 407 -26.97 -8.03 -8.21
C ASN A 407 -27.03 -8.52 -6.76
N TYR A 408 -28.15 -8.30 -6.06
CA TYR A 408 -28.30 -8.77 -4.69
C TYR A 408 -28.42 -10.31 -4.59
N LEU A 409 -29.06 -10.98 -5.56
CA LEU A 409 -29.03 -12.44 -5.64
C LEU A 409 -27.61 -12.98 -5.78
N GLY A 410 -26.75 -12.32 -6.57
CA GLY A 410 -25.34 -12.69 -6.71
C GLY A 410 -24.55 -12.54 -5.41
N VAL A 411 -24.78 -11.45 -4.67
CA VAL A 411 -24.22 -11.26 -3.32
C VAL A 411 -24.72 -12.35 -2.38
N GLN A 412 -26.02 -12.63 -2.34
CA GLN A 412 -26.56 -13.68 -1.47
C GLN A 412 -25.93 -15.05 -1.79
N ALA A 413 -25.77 -15.39 -3.07
CA ALA A 413 -25.12 -16.64 -3.48
C ALA A 413 -23.64 -16.71 -3.05
N GLN A 414 -22.91 -15.58 -3.08
CA GLN A 414 -21.56 -15.50 -2.50
C GLN A 414 -21.57 -15.75 -0.98
N THR A 415 -22.59 -15.30 -0.24
CA THR A 415 -22.77 -15.57 1.21
C THR A 415 -23.05 -17.04 1.49
N GLU A 416 -23.73 -17.70 0.55
CA GLU A 416 -24.01 -19.14 0.56
C GLU A 416 -22.82 -19.97 0.05
N GLU A 417 -21.67 -19.32 -0.23
CA GLU A 417 -20.44 -19.91 -0.77
C GLU A 417 -20.60 -20.57 -2.16
N ASP A 418 -21.68 -20.27 -2.90
CA ASP A 418 -21.92 -20.74 -4.27
C ASP A 418 -21.46 -19.70 -5.31
N GLN A 419 -20.15 -19.66 -5.54
CA GLN A 419 -19.53 -18.74 -6.50
C GLN A 419 -20.04 -18.92 -7.94
N ASN A 420 -20.36 -20.15 -8.34
CA ASN A 420 -20.87 -20.41 -9.69
C ASN A 420 -22.26 -19.79 -9.89
N LEU A 421 -23.12 -19.91 -8.90
CA LEU A 421 -24.43 -19.29 -8.91
C LEU A 421 -24.33 -17.76 -8.84
N ALA A 422 -23.40 -17.23 -8.04
CA ALA A 422 -23.15 -15.80 -7.95
C ALA A 422 -22.77 -15.20 -9.32
N VAL A 423 -21.80 -15.80 -10.02
CA VAL A 423 -21.38 -15.35 -11.36
C VAL A 423 -22.55 -15.39 -12.35
N ARG A 424 -23.38 -16.44 -12.30
CA ARG A 424 -24.59 -16.52 -13.15
C ARG A 424 -25.56 -15.37 -12.86
N TYR A 425 -25.79 -15.03 -11.60
CA TYR A 425 -26.64 -13.90 -11.25
C TYR A 425 -26.05 -12.56 -11.68
N PHE A 426 -24.74 -12.35 -11.59
CA PHE A 426 -24.11 -11.13 -12.12
C PHE A 426 -24.18 -11.03 -13.65
N GLU A 427 -24.09 -12.16 -14.36
CA GLU A 427 -24.31 -12.21 -15.81
C GLU A 427 -25.78 -11.90 -16.17
N GLU A 428 -26.76 -12.46 -15.45
CA GLU A 428 -28.17 -12.10 -15.61
C GLU A 428 -28.42 -10.62 -15.33
N ALA A 429 -27.82 -10.07 -14.27
CA ALA A 429 -27.90 -8.65 -13.95
C ALA A 429 -27.37 -7.79 -15.11
N ARG A 430 -26.24 -8.19 -15.71
CA ARG A 430 -25.65 -7.53 -16.88
C ARG A 430 -26.57 -7.62 -18.10
N ILE A 431 -27.22 -8.76 -18.35
CA ILE A 431 -28.16 -8.90 -19.47
C ILE A 431 -29.31 -7.90 -19.36
N PHE A 432 -29.88 -7.72 -18.16
CA PHE A 432 -30.95 -6.74 -17.93
C PHE A 432 -30.45 -5.29 -17.86
N GLY A 433 -29.23 -5.07 -17.40
CA GLY A 433 -28.58 -3.77 -17.28
C GLY A 433 -27.18 -3.82 -17.88
N HIS A 434 -27.10 -3.63 -19.21
CA HIS A 434 -25.89 -3.87 -20.01
C HIS A 434 -24.61 -3.27 -19.42
N ASP A 435 -24.60 -1.94 -19.26
CA ASP A 435 -23.48 -1.19 -18.71
C ASP A 435 -23.70 -0.87 -17.22
N ASN A 436 -24.27 -1.81 -16.45
CA ASN A 436 -24.30 -1.61 -15.01
C ASN A 436 -22.90 -1.78 -14.41
N HIS A 437 -22.53 -0.86 -13.55
CA HIS A 437 -21.23 -0.85 -12.90
C HIS A 437 -21.08 -2.07 -11.99
N PHE A 438 -22.04 -2.31 -11.09
CA PHE A 438 -21.91 -3.32 -10.02
C PHE A 438 -21.53 -4.72 -10.55
N SER A 439 -22.29 -5.25 -11.49
CA SER A 439 -22.13 -6.60 -12.00
C SER A 439 -20.97 -6.71 -12.98
N ASN A 440 -20.71 -5.69 -13.81
CA ASN A 440 -19.51 -5.69 -14.63
C ASN A 440 -18.26 -5.60 -13.76
N TYR A 441 -18.26 -4.83 -12.68
CA TYR A 441 -17.15 -4.75 -11.74
C TYR A 441 -16.92 -6.08 -11.01
N GLN A 442 -17.98 -6.71 -10.48
CA GLN A 442 -17.88 -8.03 -9.84
C GLN A 442 -17.40 -9.13 -10.80
N LEU A 443 -17.90 -9.14 -12.05
CA LEU A 443 -17.41 -10.05 -13.08
C LEU A 443 -15.95 -9.73 -13.45
N GLY A 444 -15.57 -8.46 -13.51
CA GLY A 444 -14.19 -8.04 -13.75
C GLY A 444 -13.23 -8.56 -12.67
N MET A 445 -13.62 -8.45 -11.40
CA MET A 445 -12.85 -9.03 -10.28
C MET A 445 -12.76 -10.55 -10.37
N HIS A 446 -13.87 -11.23 -10.68
CA HIS A 446 -13.88 -12.68 -10.86
C HIS A 446 -12.92 -13.16 -11.96
N HIS A 447 -12.92 -12.47 -13.11
CA HIS A 447 -12.00 -12.80 -14.21
C HIS A 447 -10.55 -12.40 -13.90
N LEU A 448 -10.33 -11.32 -13.15
CA LEU A 448 -9.00 -10.92 -12.69
C LEU A 448 -8.37 -11.98 -11.77
N GLU A 449 -9.13 -12.54 -10.83
CA GLU A 449 -8.69 -13.63 -9.94
C GLU A 449 -8.31 -14.91 -10.69
N ARG A 450 -8.88 -15.11 -11.88
CA ARG A 450 -8.61 -16.26 -12.76
C ARG A 450 -7.53 -16.00 -13.81
N GLU A 451 -6.89 -14.83 -13.74
CA GLU A 451 -5.88 -14.38 -14.73
C GLU A 451 -6.44 -14.26 -16.16
N GLU A 452 -7.77 -14.10 -16.31
CA GLU A 452 -8.45 -13.90 -17.59
C GLU A 452 -8.47 -12.39 -17.95
N PHE A 453 -7.28 -11.79 -18.05
CA PHE A 453 -7.08 -10.33 -18.06
C PHE A 453 -7.84 -9.58 -19.15
N GLN A 454 -7.96 -10.16 -20.36
CA GLN A 454 -8.71 -9.54 -21.46
C GLN A 454 -10.20 -9.40 -21.15
N ILE A 455 -10.79 -10.43 -20.54
CA ILE A 455 -12.20 -10.39 -20.15
C ILE A 455 -12.37 -9.43 -18.98
N ALA A 456 -11.47 -9.50 -17.98
CA ALA A 456 -11.48 -8.59 -16.85
C ALA A 456 -11.40 -7.11 -17.28
N ASN A 457 -10.49 -6.77 -18.18
CA ASN A 457 -10.33 -5.43 -18.74
C ASN A 457 -11.61 -4.94 -19.42
N PHE A 458 -12.18 -5.76 -20.32
CA PHE A 458 -13.45 -5.45 -20.98
C PHE A 458 -14.59 -5.23 -19.98
N ARG A 459 -14.65 -6.03 -18.91
CA ARG A 459 -15.65 -5.86 -17.86
C ARG A 459 -15.44 -4.57 -17.06
N PHE A 460 -14.21 -4.22 -16.68
CA PHE A 460 -13.93 -2.95 -16.02
C PHE A 460 -14.24 -1.75 -16.93
N GLN A 461 -13.91 -1.83 -18.23
CA GLN A 461 -14.31 -0.84 -19.22
C GLN A 461 -15.84 -0.69 -19.31
N ARG A 462 -16.60 -1.78 -19.27
CA ARG A 462 -18.07 -1.70 -19.25
C ARG A 462 -18.60 -1.02 -17.99
N ALA A 463 -17.93 -1.19 -16.86
CA ALA A 463 -18.30 -0.53 -15.61
C ALA A 463 -18.11 0.99 -15.64
N THR A 464 -17.29 1.54 -16.55
CA THR A 464 -17.07 3.00 -16.65
C THR A 464 -18.15 3.73 -17.46
N ASN A 465 -18.98 3.02 -18.23
CA ASN A 465 -19.85 3.67 -19.22
C ASN A 465 -21.06 4.44 -18.66
N ARG A 466 -21.69 4.00 -17.55
CA ARG A 466 -22.95 4.61 -17.04
C ARG A 466 -22.74 5.46 -15.79
N TYR A 467 -22.24 4.83 -14.74
CA TYR A 467 -21.86 5.49 -13.50
C TYR A 467 -20.38 5.18 -13.26
N PRO A 468 -19.48 5.91 -13.93
CA PRO A 468 -18.04 5.65 -13.83
C PRO A 468 -17.58 5.72 -12.38
N SER A 469 -16.49 5.03 -12.09
CA SER A 469 -15.75 5.17 -10.83
C SER A 469 -14.25 5.20 -11.09
N PRO A 470 -13.46 5.96 -10.30
CA PRO A 470 -12.01 5.93 -10.39
C PRO A 470 -11.45 4.50 -10.24
N GLN A 471 -12.08 3.69 -9.40
CA GLN A 471 -11.73 2.29 -9.15
C GLN A 471 -11.82 1.42 -10.41
N ALA A 472 -12.88 1.59 -11.21
CA ALA A 472 -13.04 0.85 -12.45
C ALA A 472 -11.95 1.23 -13.47
N TYR A 473 -11.61 2.51 -13.59
CA TYR A 473 -10.52 2.97 -14.44
C TYR A 473 -9.14 2.45 -13.99
N ILE A 474 -8.88 2.40 -12.69
CA ILE A 474 -7.63 1.84 -12.12
C ILE A 474 -7.53 0.35 -12.43
N ASN A 475 -8.59 -0.41 -12.24
CA ASN A 475 -8.57 -1.85 -12.52
C ASN A 475 -8.54 -2.15 -14.03
N GLN A 476 -9.15 -1.33 -14.87
CA GLN A 476 -8.97 -1.38 -16.32
C GLN A 476 -7.51 -1.12 -16.70
N SER A 477 -6.91 -0.04 -16.20
CA SER A 477 -5.50 0.31 -16.43
C SER A 477 -4.55 -0.82 -16.00
N ARG A 478 -4.77 -1.36 -14.80
CA ARG A 478 -3.97 -2.47 -14.26
C ARG A 478 -4.08 -3.75 -15.09
N THR A 479 -5.29 -4.11 -15.52
CA THR A 479 -5.48 -5.29 -16.37
C THR A 479 -4.85 -5.12 -17.76
N ALA A 480 -4.84 -3.88 -18.30
CA ALA A 480 -4.08 -3.57 -19.52
C ALA A 480 -2.57 -3.70 -19.31
N GLU A 481 -2.02 -3.24 -18.18
CA GLU A 481 -0.60 -3.47 -17.84
C GLU A 481 -0.26 -4.96 -17.72
N MET A 482 -1.15 -5.78 -17.13
CA MET A 482 -0.96 -7.23 -17.05
C MET A 482 -0.94 -7.92 -18.42
N MET A 483 -1.53 -7.28 -19.45
CA MET A 483 -1.47 -7.72 -20.85
C MET A 483 -0.29 -7.10 -21.63
N ASP A 484 0.60 -6.34 -20.96
CA ASP A 484 1.68 -5.55 -21.56
C ASP A 484 1.20 -4.43 -22.52
N GLU A 485 -0.06 -4.00 -22.38
CA GLU A 485 -0.70 -2.97 -23.20
C GLU A 485 -0.63 -1.59 -22.53
N LYS A 486 0.61 -1.07 -22.35
CA LYS A 486 0.84 0.21 -21.65
C LYS A 486 0.08 1.40 -22.24
N THR A 487 -0.09 1.44 -23.57
CA THR A 487 -0.84 2.52 -24.23
C THR A 487 -2.31 2.50 -23.81
N GLU A 488 -2.93 1.33 -23.74
CA GLU A 488 -4.31 1.18 -23.30
C GLU A 488 -4.46 1.54 -21.82
N SER A 489 -3.47 1.20 -20.99
CA SER A 489 -3.43 1.59 -19.59
C SER A 489 -3.41 3.13 -19.42
N ILE A 490 -2.55 3.83 -20.17
CA ILE A 490 -2.50 5.29 -20.18
C ILE A 490 -3.85 5.89 -20.64
N VAL A 491 -4.44 5.35 -21.71
CA VAL A 491 -5.72 5.82 -22.24
C VAL A 491 -6.84 5.63 -21.22
N ALA A 492 -6.88 4.49 -20.51
CA ALA A 492 -7.87 4.24 -19.47
C ALA A 492 -7.79 5.28 -18.33
N LEU A 493 -6.58 5.58 -17.83
CA LEU A 493 -6.40 6.58 -16.78
C LEU A 493 -6.67 8.01 -17.27
N GLN A 494 -6.26 8.36 -18.49
CA GLN A 494 -6.57 9.66 -19.08
C GLN A 494 -8.07 9.86 -19.27
N THR A 495 -8.78 8.83 -19.72
CA THR A 495 -10.24 8.83 -19.83
C THR A 495 -10.87 9.00 -18.44
N GLY A 496 -10.36 8.28 -17.43
CA GLY A 496 -10.78 8.47 -16.05
C GLY A 496 -10.57 9.88 -15.52
N LEU A 497 -9.50 10.58 -15.93
CA LEU A 497 -9.26 11.97 -15.57
C LEU A 497 -10.16 12.98 -16.31
N LEU A 498 -10.84 12.58 -17.40
CA LEU A 498 -11.91 13.39 -17.99
C LEU A 498 -13.15 13.38 -17.09
N ASP A 499 -13.48 12.22 -16.52
CA ASP A 499 -14.61 12.06 -15.59
C ASP A 499 -14.29 12.56 -14.18
N PHE A 500 -13.04 12.37 -13.72
CA PHE A 500 -12.57 12.72 -12.38
C PHE A 500 -11.26 13.55 -12.40
N PRO A 501 -11.27 14.80 -12.88
CA PRO A 501 -10.05 15.60 -13.07
C PRO A 501 -9.22 15.83 -11.78
N GLY A 502 -9.87 15.76 -10.62
CA GLY A 502 -9.24 15.97 -9.31
C GLY A 502 -8.78 14.69 -8.61
N ASN A 503 -8.96 13.50 -9.20
CA ASN A 503 -8.68 12.25 -8.49
C ASN A 503 -7.17 11.97 -8.39
N GLY A 504 -6.63 12.00 -7.16
CA GLY A 504 -5.21 11.77 -6.90
C GLY A 504 -4.72 10.37 -7.25
N TYR A 505 -5.56 9.34 -7.08
CA TYR A 505 -5.19 7.94 -7.35
C TYR A 505 -4.94 7.70 -8.85
N LEU A 506 -5.81 8.24 -9.71
CA LEU A 506 -5.64 8.18 -11.17
C LEU A 506 -4.38 8.92 -11.61
N LYS A 507 -4.13 10.12 -11.06
CA LYS A 507 -2.92 10.90 -11.37
C LYS A 507 -1.65 10.19 -10.94
N ASN A 508 -1.66 9.56 -9.76
CA ASN A 508 -0.51 8.82 -9.26
C ASN A 508 -0.11 7.68 -10.21
N ASN A 509 -1.05 6.81 -10.53
CA ASN A 509 -0.77 5.67 -11.42
C ASN A 509 -0.40 6.12 -12.83
N LEU A 510 -1.03 7.18 -13.35
CA LEU A 510 -0.68 7.74 -14.65
C LEU A 510 0.74 8.32 -14.64
N GLY A 511 1.12 8.99 -13.56
CA GLY A 511 2.46 9.49 -13.33
C GLY A 511 3.52 8.38 -13.33
N LEU A 512 3.24 7.27 -12.64
CA LEU A 512 4.11 6.09 -12.65
C LEU A 512 4.27 5.48 -14.05
N LEU A 513 3.18 5.37 -14.83
CA LEU A 513 3.27 4.90 -16.22
C LEU A 513 4.13 5.84 -17.08
N PHE A 514 4.02 7.15 -16.89
CA PHE A 514 4.88 8.12 -17.58
C PHE A 514 6.35 7.98 -17.17
N THR A 515 6.65 7.65 -15.91
CA THR A 515 8.00 7.32 -15.45
C THR A 515 8.54 6.11 -16.19
N GLU A 516 7.76 5.03 -16.30
CA GLU A 516 8.18 3.78 -16.95
C GLU A 516 8.48 3.95 -18.45
N ILE A 517 7.79 4.86 -19.15
CA ILE A 517 8.05 5.15 -20.58
C ILE A 517 9.07 6.27 -20.80
N GLY A 518 9.71 6.78 -19.72
CA GLY A 518 10.76 7.80 -19.80
C GLY A 518 10.27 9.25 -19.99
N SER A 519 8.97 9.51 -19.89
CA SER A 519 8.38 10.85 -20.03
C SER A 519 8.38 11.59 -18.68
N LEU A 520 9.57 11.95 -18.18
CA LEU A 520 9.77 12.47 -16.83
C LEU A 520 9.03 13.77 -16.52
N ASP A 521 8.84 14.68 -17.49
CA ASP A 521 8.10 15.94 -17.24
C ASP A 521 6.61 15.70 -16.99
N SER A 522 6.00 14.82 -17.80
CA SER A 522 4.61 14.38 -17.58
C SER A 522 4.48 13.65 -16.25
N ALA A 523 5.44 12.75 -15.94
CA ALA A 523 5.46 12.03 -14.69
C ALA A 523 5.53 12.99 -13.49
N ARG A 524 6.46 13.95 -13.49
CA ARG A 524 6.60 14.98 -12.44
C ARG A 524 5.33 15.81 -12.28
N LYS A 525 4.70 16.20 -13.40
CA LYS A 525 3.43 16.93 -13.37
C LYS A 525 2.33 16.10 -12.70
N TYR A 526 2.08 14.89 -13.16
CA TYR A 526 0.97 14.07 -12.64
C TYR A 526 1.22 13.61 -11.20
N LEU A 527 2.45 13.22 -10.85
CA LEU A 527 2.81 12.85 -9.47
C LEU A 527 2.78 14.07 -8.52
N GLY A 528 3.22 15.25 -8.98
CA GLY A 528 3.11 16.48 -8.20
C GLY A 528 1.67 16.97 -8.02
N ASP A 529 0.82 16.77 -9.03
CA ASP A 529 -0.62 17.09 -8.97
C ASP A 529 -1.45 16.00 -8.26
N ALA A 530 -0.84 14.86 -7.92
CA ALA A 530 -1.50 13.76 -7.22
C ALA A 530 -1.61 14.10 -5.73
N SER A 531 -2.67 14.83 -5.36
CA SER A 531 -3.08 14.97 -3.96
C SER A 531 -4.10 13.89 -3.63
N SER A 532 -3.83 13.04 -2.64
CA SER A 532 -4.83 12.11 -2.08
C SER A 532 -5.19 12.52 -0.65
N THR A 533 -6.22 11.91 -0.06
CA THR A 533 -6.66 12.25 1.30
C THR A 533 -6.18 11.20 2.30
N GLY A 534 -5.75 11.64 3.48
CA GLY A 534 -5.42 10.76 4.61
C GLY A 534 -4.09 10.01 4.44
N SER A 535 -4.06 8.72 4.80
CA SER A 535 -2.88 7.83 4.80
C SER A 535 -2.27 7.56 3.43
N TRP A 536 -2.94 7.95 2.35
CA TRP A 536 -2.51 7.65 0.98
C TRP A 536 -1.57 8.71 0.41
N ASN A 537 -1.36 9.85 1.09
CA ASN A 537 -0.42 10.88 0.65
C ASN A 537 1.04 10.39 0.66
N GLU A 538 1.37 9.44 1.52
CA GLU A 538 2.70 8.85 1.62
C GLU A 538 3.08 8.10 0.34
N ALA A 539 2.11 7.49 -0.34
CA ALA A 539 2.33 6.82 -1.63
C ALA A 539 2.68 7.78 -2.75
N ASN A 540 1.96 8.90 -2.81
CA ASN A 540 2.23 9.95 -3.78
C ASN A 540 3.61 10.56 -3.54
N ASN A 541 3.98 10.80 -2.27
CA ASN A 541 5.30 11.30 -1.91
C ASN A 541 6.41 10.30 -2.28
N THR A 542 6.21 9.02 -1.96
CA THR A 542 7.11 7.93 -2.34
C THR A 542 7.37 7.95 -3.84
N ASN A 543 6.32 8.05 -4.65
CA ASN A 543 6.41 8.04 -6.10
C ASN A 543 6.99 9.33 -6.68
N TYR A 544 6.65 10.50 -6.13
CA TYR A 544 7.17 11.78 -6.58
C TYR A 544 8.70 11.85 -6.44
N LEU A 545 9.25 11.28 -5.36
CA LEU A 545 10.70 11.15 -5.16
C LEU A 545 11.40 10.32 -6.26
N VAL A 546 10.66 9.50 -7.02
CA VAL A 546 11.21 8.72 -8.15
C VAL A 546 11.61 9.59 -9.33
N VAL A 547 10.93 10.70 -9.54
CA VAL A 547 11.11 11.58 -10.72
C VAL A 547 11.70 12.95 -10.37
N ARG A 548 12.06 13.14 -9.09
CA ARG A 548 12.59 14.39 -8.57
C ARG A 548 14.11 14.41 -8.66
N ASN A 549 14.64 15.37 -9.41
CA ASN A 549 16.08 15.53 -9.66
C ASN A 549 16.71 16.79 -9.02
N ASP A 550 15.93 17.58 -8.30
CA ASP A 550 16.31 18.89 -7.76
C ASP A 550 16.42 18.90 -6.22
N ALA A 551 16.49 17.74 -5.58
CA ALA A 551 16.52 17.65 -4.13
C ALA A 551 17.91 18.07 -3.60
N ASP A 552 17.94 19.06 -2.71
CA ASP A 552 19.10 19.43 -1.91
C ASP A 552 19.05 18.77 -0.52
N SER A 553 20.14 18.90 0.26
CA SER A 553 20.24 18.28 1.59
C SER A 553 19.13 18.73 2.54
N SER A 554 18.77 20.02 2.52
CA SER A 554 17.70 20.57 3.36
C SER A 554 16.33 20.03 2.98
N SER A 555 16.00 19.95 1.70
CA SER A 555 14.73 19.38 1.23
C SER A 555 14.62 17.89 1.51
N LEU A 556 15.71 17.13 1.44
CA LEU A 556 15.69 15.70 1.77
C LEU A 556 15.51 15.46 3.27
N ALA A 557 16.15 16.27 4.13
CA ALA A 557 15.98 16.18 5.58
C ALA A 557 14.53 16.49 6.01
N GLU A 558 13.91 17.53 5.43
CA GLU A 558 12.50 17.86 5.70
C GLU A 558 11.56 16.71 5.31
N ILE A 559 11.77 16.08 4.16
CA ILE A 559 10.95 14.96 3.70
C ILE A 559 11.19 13.70 4.53
N TYR A 560 12.41 13.50 5.06
CA TYR A 560 12.72 12.36 5.92
C TYR A 560 12.02 12.42 7.27
N GLU A 561 11.75 13.63 7.80
CA GLU A 561 10.93 13.80 9.00
C GLU A 561 9.44 13.45 8.74
N ILE A 562 9.01 13.50 7.47
CA ILE A 562 7.67 13.12 7.03
C ILE A 562 7.58 11.59 6.93
N GLU A 563 6.60 11.03 7.64
CA GLU A 563 6.50 9.63 8.08
C GLU A 563 6.39 8.55 6.98
N ASN A 564 6.59 7.29 7.41
CA ASN A 564 6.62 5.99 6.71
C ASN A 564 7.97 5.53 6.10
N LEU A 565 8.24 4.21 6.14
CA LEU A 565 9.52 3.63 5.69
C LEU A 565 9.74 3.72 4.18
N ALA A 566 8.68 3.82 3.38
CA ALA A 566 8.80 3.89 1.92
C ALA A 566 9.38 5.23 1.46
N VAL A 567 8.87 6.33 2.03
CA VAL A 567 9.38 7.69 1.80
C VAL A 567 10.84 7.77 2.25
N LYS A 568 11.15 7.31 3.47
CA LYS A 568 12.51 7.31 4.01
C LYS A 568 13.48 6.50 3.14
N SER A 569 13.06 5.32 2.68
CA SER A 569 13.85 4.50 1.76
C SER A 569 14.19 5.25 0.47
N ASN A 570 13.23 5.97 -0.12
CA ASN A 570 13.45 6.76 -1.34
C ASN A 570 14.30 8.00 -1.12
N VAL A 571 14.19 8.66 0.03
CA VAL A 571 15.09 9.76 0.43
C VAL A 571 16.54 9.27 0.50
N LEU A 572 16.78 8.15 1.20
CA LEU A 572 18.11 7.55 1.32
C LEU A 572 18.66 7.14 -0.05
N SER A 573 17.83 6.52 -0.89
CA SER A 573 18.19 6.16 -2.27
C SER A 573 18.62 7.39 -3.08
N SER A 574 17.85 8.48 -2.99
CA SER A 574 18.15 9.75 -3.67
C SER A 574 19.46 10.37 -3.18
N ALA A 575 19.69 10.38 -1.87
CA ALA A 575 20.93 10.87 -1.27
C ALA A 575 22.16 10.09 -1.77
N LEU A 576 22.07 8.75 -1.81
CA LEU A 576 23.12 7.86 -2.31
C LEU A 576 23.39 8.06 -3.81
N LYS A 577 22.34 8.10 -4.65
CA LYS A 577 22.48 8.30 -6.11
C LYS A 577 23.14 9.64 -6.44
N ASN A 578 22.75 10.69 -5.75
CA ASN A 578 23.23 12.06 -6.00
C ASN A 578 24.49 12.42 -5.20
N LYS A 579 25.03 11.48 -4.41
CA LYS A 579 26.20 11.69 -3.52
C LYS A 579 26.01 12.89 -2.59
N ILE A 580 24.80 13.07 -2.06
CA ILE A 580 24.46 14.15 -1.13
C ILE A 580 24.67 13.63 0.29
N THR A 581 25.54 14.29 1.06
CA THR A 581 25.74 13.99 2.48
C THR A 581 24.64 14.66 3.30
N VAL A 582 23.84 13.86 4.00
CA VAL A 582 22.78 14.32 4.91
C VAL A 582 22.83 13.42 6.16
N ASP A 583 22.80 14.04 7.35
CA ASP A 583 22.70 13.32 8.60
C ASP A 583 21.24 12.92 8.84
N LEU A 584 20.93 11.65 8.61
CA LEU A 584 19.57 11.10 8.68
C LEU A 584 19.54 10.02 9.77
N PRO A 585 18.81 10.23 10.89
CA PRO A 585 18.84 9.30 12.01
C PRO A 585 18.09 8.00 11.72
N LEU A 586 18.53 6.91 12.36
CA LEU A 586 17.87 5.61 12.31
C LEU A 586 16.46 5.68 12.93
N ASP A 587 15.46 5.28 12.17
CA ASP A 587 14.09 5.22 12.67
C ASP A 587 13.83 3.92 13.43
N THR A 588 14.10 3.92 14.74
CA THR A 588 13.90 2.74 15.59
C THR A 588 12.43 2.49 15.98
N MET A 589 11.54 3.48 15.86
CA MET A 589 10.16 3.38 16.36
C MET A 589 9.22 2.69 15.38
N THR A 590 9.45 2.85 14.08
CA THR A 590 8.55 2.40 13.01
C THR A 590 8.65 0.89 12.70
N PHE A 591 9.56 0.17 13.36
CA PHE A 591 9.76 -1.27 13.15
C PHE A 591 8.81 -2.19 13.95
N ASN A 592 8.00 -1.62 14.86
CA ASN A 592 7.05 -2.37 15.69
C ASN A 592 5.65 -2.50 15.05
N ASP A 593 5.35 -1.70 14.03
CA ASP A 593 4.08 -1.72 13.33
C ASP A 593 4.12 -2.62 12.09
N SER A 594 2.95 -3.12 11.72
CA SER A 594 2.60 -3.97 10.57
C SER A 594 2.97 -3.35 9.20
N GLN A 595 4.20 -2.90 8.99
CA GLN A 595 4.66 -2.36 7.72
C GLN A 595 5.08 -3.49 6.77
N LEU A 596 4.72 -3.33 5.50
CA LEU A 596 4.99 -4.25 4.42
C LEU A 596 6.48 -4.66 4.42
N PRO A 597 6.81 -5.97 4.39
CA PRO A 597 8.19 -6.46 4.42
C PRO A 597 9.13 -5.81 3.40
N LEU A 598 8.57 -5.36 2.27
CA LEU A 598 9.29 -4.66 1.21
C LEU A 598 9.82 -3.29 1.68
N HIS A 599 9.00 -2.47 2.34
CA HIS A 599 9.38 -1.11 2.77
C HIS A 599 10.51 -1.17 3.81
N LYS A 600 10.36 -2.11 4.74
CA LYS A 600 11.38 -2.38 5.75
C LYS A 600 12.69 -2.85 5.12
N GLY A 601 12.62 -3.82 4.21
CA GLY A 601 13.81 -4.36 3.54
C GLY A 601 14.58 -3.29 2.77
N THR A 602 13.91 -2.49 1.95
CA THR A 602 14.57 -1.44 1.16
C THR A 602 15.11 -0.30 2.02
N TYR A 603 14.41 0.06 3.10
CA TYR A 603 14.92 1.04 4.08
C TYR A 603 16.22 0.55 4.72
N LEU A 604 16.25 -0.68 5.24
CA LEU A 604 17.42 -1.24 5.91
C LEU A 604 18.64 -1.33 4.97
N VAL A 605 18.44 -1.73 3.71
CA VAL A 605 19.53 -1.73 2.72
C VAL A 605 20.07 -0.32 2.51
N ASN A 606 19.21 0.63 2.17
CA ASN A 606 19.66 1.99 1.84
C ASN A 606 20.30 2.68 3.04
N TYR A 607 19.72 2.51 4.24
CA TYR A 607 20.24 3.10 5.47
C TYR A 607 21.62 2.56 5.85
N SER A 608 21.87 1.27 5.59
CA SER A 608 23.18 0.66 5.83
C SER A 608 24.31 1.32 5.03
N TRP A 609 23.99 1.98 3.91
CA TRP A 609 24.97 2.70 3.10
C TRP A 609 25.15 4.17 3.49
N THR A 610 24.25 4.74 4.29
CA THR A 610 24.28 6.18 4.66
C THR A 610 24.82 6.44 6.05
N SER A 611 24.63 5.51 6.99
CA SER A 611 25.07 5.72 8.38
C SER A 611 26.54 5.35 8.58
N ASP A 612 27.26 6.22 9.30
CA ASP A 612 28.65 6.02 9.69
C ASP A 612 28.83 5.55 11.16
N ASP A 613 27.75 5.26 11.90
CA ASP A 613 27.80 4.86 13.33
C ASP A 613 27.95 3.32 13.55
N PRO A 614 29.10 2.83 14.06
CA PRO A 614 29.29 1.40 14.33
C PRO A 614 28.31 0.81 15.37
N GLU A 615 27.78 1.62 16.29
CA GLU A 615 26.88 1.14 17.34
C GLU A 615 25.53 0.64 16.76
N GLU A 616 25.15 1.14 15.59
CA GLU A 616 23.90 0.77 14.91
C GLU A 616 23.95 -0.63 14.26
N ASN A 617 25.13 -1.23 14.05
CA ASN A 617 25.26 -2.52 13.35
C ASN A 617 24.44 -3.64 14.03
N ASN A 618 24.48 -3.70 15.36
CA ASN A 618 23.74 -4.71 16.11
C ASN A 618 22.24 -4.51 15.96
N PHE A 619 21.78 -3.26 15.97
CA PHE A 619 20.38 -2.95 15.72
C PHE A 619 19.96 -3.36 14.31
N LEU A 620 20.74 -3.00 13.29
CA LEU A 620 20.43 -3.33 11.89
C LEU A 620 20.32 -4.84 11.69
N LEU A 621 21.28 -5.61 12.22
CA LEU A 621 21.24 -7.08 12.17
C LEU A 621 20.02 -7.64 12.90
N ASN A 622 19.69 -7.11 14.09
CA ASN A 622 18.51 -7.52 14.83
C ASN A 622 17.21 -7.21 14.09
N ALA A 623 17.12 -6.05 13.44
CA ALA A 623 15.97 -5.62 12.66
C ALA A 623 15.71 -6.55 11.46
N MET A 624 16.73 -7.30 11.00
CA MET A 624 16.64 -8.24 9.88
C MET A 624 16.08 -9.63 10.26
N HIS A 625 15.82 -9.93 11.53
CA HIS A 625 15.23 -11.22 11.96
C HIS A 625 13.72 -11.36 11.67
N VAL A 626 13.10 -10.34 11.07
CA VAL A 626 11.68 -10.32 10.69
C VAL A 626 11.51 -10.90 9.27
N PRO A 627 10.38 -11.58 8.95
CA PRO A 627 10.16 -12.08 7.59
C PRO A 627 10.29 -10.98 6.54
N MET A 628 11.23 -11.14 5.62
CA MET A 628 11.42 -10.29 4.44
C MET A 628 11.81 -11.14 3.24
N ASN A 629 11.75 -10.54 2.04
CA ASN A 629 12.22 -11.20 0.82
C ASN A 629 13.69 -11.63 0.98
N GLU A 630 14.03 -12.84 0.56
CA GLU A 630 15.38 -13.41 0.69
C GLU A 630 16.45 -12.52 0.02
N GLU A 631 16.14 -11.91 -1.13
CA GLU A 631 17.05 -10.99 -1.83
C GLU A 631 17.31 -9.72 -1.03
N LEU A 632 16.27 -9.12 -0.43
CA LEU A 632 16.42 -7.94 0.42
C LEU A 632 17.18 -8.28 1.70
N PHE A 633 16.89 -9.43 2.32
CA PHE A 633 17.61 -9.91 3.49
C PHE A 633 19.11 -10.04 3.20
N ARG A 634 19.46 -10.70 2.08
CA ARG A 634 20.84 -10.89 1.64
C ARG A 634 21.52 -9.57 1.31
N SER A 635 20.83 -8.68 0.59
CA SER A 635 21.35 -7.35 0.23
C SER A 635 21.61 -6.49 1.48
N ALA A 636 20.71 -6.52 2.46
CA ALA A 636 20.83 -5.73 3.68
C ALA A 636 22.00 -6.24 4.54
N LYS A 637 22.11 -7.56 4.70
CA LYS A 637 23.20 -8.17 5.46
C LYS A 637 24.56 -7.98 4.77
N GLN A 638 24.60 -8.05 3.44
CA GLN A 638 25.79 -7.70 2.66
C GLN A 638 26.18 -6.23 2.88
N ALA A 639 25.20 -5.32 2.91
CA ALA A 639 25.44 -3.91 3.16
C ALA A 639 26.08 -3.68 4.54
N VAL A 640 25.53 -4.30 5.59
CA VAL A 640 26.12 -4.25 6.94
C VAL A 640 27.51 -4.86 6.99
N ALA A 641 27.77 -5.97 6.28
CA ALA A 641 29.09 -6.61 6.25
C ALA A 641 30.14 -5.72 5.58
N ILE A 642 29.82 -5.13 4.41
CA ILE A 642 30.72 -4.22 3.70
C ILE A 642 30.91 -2.93 4.50
N ARG A 643 29.84 -2.35 5.05
CA ARG A 643 29.91 -1.21 5.95
C ARG A 643 30.83 -1.47 7.15
N SER A 644 30.68 -2.61 7.82
CA SER A 644 31.54 -3.01 8.94
C SER A 644 33.01 -3.07 8.54
N TYR A 645 33.29 -3.56 7.34
CA TYR A 645 34.65 -3.57 6.77
C TYR A 645 35.20 -2.15 6.57
N LEU A 646 34.41 -1.27 5.94
CA LEU A 646 34.81 0.12 5.68
C LEU A 646 34.99 0.94 6.97
N MET A 647 34.29 0.57 8.05
CA MET A 647 34.46 1.17 9.38
C MET A 647 35.67 0.64 10.16
N GLY A 648 36.45 -0.28 9.58
CA GLY A 648 37.59 -0.90 10.25
C GLY A 648 37.22 -2.05 11.19
N ASN A 649 35.95 -2.46 11.27
CA ASN A 649 35.52 -3.64 12.02
C ASN A 649 35.64 -4.91 11.18
N ILE A 650 36.87 -5.22 10.79
CA ILE A 650 37.24 -6.25 9.82
C ILE A 650 36.77 -7.64 10.28
N ASN A 651 36.96 -7.98 11.56
CA ASN A 651 36.56 -9.29 12.11
C ASN A 651 35.07 -9.54 11.91
N GLN A 652 34.24 -8.55 12.27
CA GLN A 652 32.79 -8.65 12.12
C GLN A 652 32.39 -8.80 10.66
N ALA A 653 33.04 -8.09 9.74
CA ALA A 653 32.77 -8.21 8.31
C ALA A 653 33.03 -9.63 7.79
N PHE A 654 34.16 -10.24 8.15
CA PHE A 654 34.50 -11.61 7.73
C PHE A 654 33.54 -12.65 8.35
N ILE A 655 33.20 -12.51 9.64
CA ILE A 655 32.23 -13.37 10.31
C ILE A 655 30.86 -13.31 9.61
N LEU A 656 30.38 -12.09 9.30
CA LEU A 656 29.12 -11.90 8.58
C LEU A 656 29.17 -12.50 7.18
N MET A 657 30.29 -12.35 6.46
CA MET A 657 30.48 -12.96 5.15
C MET A 657 30.43 -14.49 5.20
N ASP A 658 31.11 -15.11 6.17
CA ASP A 658 31.13 -16.57 6.32
C ASP A 658 29.76 -17.13 6.69
N ASP A 659 29.04 -16.47 7.60
CA ASP A 659 27.67 -16.84 7.92
C ASP A 659 26.74 -16.73 6.70
N MET A 660 26.88 -15.65 5.91
CA MET A 660 26.12 -15.49 4.67
C MET A 660 26.45 -16.57 3.63
N ILE A 661 27.73 -16.91 3.44
CA ILE A 661 28.19 -17.95 2.53
C ILE A 661 27.61 -19.32 2.93
N PHE A 662 27.63 -19.64 4.23
CA PHE A 662 27.10 -20.89 4.74
C PHE A 662 25.61 -21.07 4.43
N GLN A 663 24.83 -19.99 4.55
CA GLN A 663 23.39 -19.97 4.35
C GLN A 663 22.93 -19.66 2.91
N ALA A 664 23.85 -19.43 1.97
CA ALA A 664 23.53 -18.96 0.62
C ALA A 664 23.21 -20.07 -0.39
N SER A 665 22.39 -19.72 -1.39
CA SER A 665 22.31 -20.49 -2.64
C SER A 665 23.57 -20.30 -3.48
N ASN A 666 23.83 -21.19 -4.44
CA ASN A 666 25.09 -21.20 -5.21
C ASN A 666 25.43 -19.85 -5.87
N ASN A 667 24.44 -19.16 -6.45
CA ASN A 667 24.69 -17.85 -7.10
C ASN A 667 25.16 -16.80 -6.08
N TRP A 668 24.49 -16.73 -4.93
CA TRP A 668 24.85 -15.81 -3.85
C TRP A 668 26.19 -16.16 -3.21
N LYS A 669 26.53 -17.44 -3.07
CA LYS A 669 27.87 -17.87 -2.63
C LYS A 669 28.94 -17.27 -3.53
N GLY A 670 28.75 -17.32 -4.85
CA GLY A 670 29.68 -16.71 -5.81
C GLY A 670 29.91 -15.21 -5.56
N ILE A 671 28.84 -14.46 -5.25
CA ILE A 671 28.92 -13.02 -4.94
C ILE A 671 29.66 -12.81 -3.61
N PHE A 672 29.27 -13.50 -2.54
CA PHE A 672 29.86 -13.32 -1.22
C PHE A 672 31.33 -13.75 -1.15
N TYR A 673 31.71 -14.85 -1.81
CA TYR A 673 33.11 -15.23 -1.94
C TYR A 673 33.93 -14.18 -2.70
N ASN A 674 33.37 -13.56 -3.74
CA ASN A 674 34.06 -12.48 -4.46
C ASN A 674 34.27 -11.26 -3.55
N GLN A 675 33.27 -10.87 -2.75
CA GLN A 675 33.40 -9.77 -1.79
C GLN A 675 34.40 -10.10 -0.68
N LYS A 676 34.34 -11.30 -0.10
CA LYS A 676 35.31 -11.80 0.89
C LYS A 676 36.73 -11.80 0.31
N GLY A 677 36.88 -12.21 -0.95
CA GLY A 677 38.16 -12.18 -1.67
C GLY A 677 38.68 -10.76 -1.85
N LYS A 678 37.82 -9.78 -2.18
CA LYS A 678 38.19 -8.36 -2.28
C LYS A 678 38.65 -7.81 -0.92
N MET A 679 37.89 -8.06 0.15
CA MET A 679 38.27 -7.69 1.52
C MET A 679 39.64 -8.27 1.90
N ALA A 680 39.85 -9.55 1.59
CA ALA A 680 41.11 -10.24 1.87
C ALA A 680 42.27 -9.67 1.05
N LEU A 681 42.06 -9.40 -0.24
CA LEU A 681 43.08 -8.84 -1.12
C LEU A 681 43.49 -7.42 -0.68
N GLU A 682 42.52 -6.57 -0.33
CA GLU A 682 42.79 -5.22 0.17
C GLU A 682 43.59 -5.25 1.48
N GLN A 683 43.21 -6.12 2.43
CA GLN A 683 43.98 -6.40 3.66
C GLN A 683 45.30 -7.15 3.40
N HIS A 684 45.62 -7.48 2.15
CA HIS A 684 46.83 -8.21 1.72
C HIS A 684 46.93 -9.65 2.29
N ILE A 685 45.80 -10.30 2.54
CA ILE A 685 45.70 -11.70 2.97
C ILE A 685 45.62 -12.60 1.72
N LEU A 686 46.73 -12.68 0.99
CA LEU A 686 46.76 -13.26 -0.36
C LEU A 686 46.26 -14.72 -0.46
N PRO A 687 46.60 -15.64 0.47
CA PRO A 687 46.09 -17.01 0.40
C PRO A 687 44.56 -17.09 0.51
N LEU A 688 43.97 -16.33 1.43
CA LEU A 688 42.52 -16.28 1.62
C LEU A 688 41.83 -15.62 0.43
N ALA A 689 42.42 -14.56 -0.13
CA ALA A 689 41.93 -13.90 -1.33
C ALA A 689 41.88 -14.90 -2.51
N ARG A 690 42.97 -15.64 -2.74
CA ARG A 690 43.07 -16.64 -3.81
C ARG A 690 42.01 -17.73 -3.66
N GLU A 691 41.89 -18.31 -2.46
CA GLU A 691 40.89 -19.33 -2.18
C GLU A 691 39.47 -18.79 -2.41
N SER A 692 39.18 -17.61 -1.88
CA SER A 692 37.86 -16.97 -2.00
C SER A 692 37.52 -16.69 -3.47
N PHE A 693 38.43 -16.15 -4.27
CA PHE A 693 38.17 -15.95 -5.70
C PHE A 693 38.03 -17.27 -6.47
N ALA A 694 38.81 -18.30 -6.14
CA ALA A 694 38.67 -19.62 -6.75
C ALA A 694 37.28 -20.23 -6.45
N GLN A 695 36.79 -20.10 -5.21
CA GLN A 695 35.44 -20.49 -4.83
C GLN A 695 34.39 -19.64 -5.55
N ALA A 696 34.57 -18.32 -5.62
CA ALA A 696 33.64 -17.45 -6.34
C ALA A 696 33.49 -17.86 -7.82
N ILE A 697 34.59 -18.22 -8.48
CA ILE A 697 34.59 -18.71 -9.87
C ILE A 697 33.90 -20.07 -9.98
N SER A 698 34.11 -20.98 -9.02
CA SER A 698 33.47 -22.30 -9.02
C SER A 698 31.94 -22.20 -8.90
N TYR A 699 31.46 -21.18 -8.18
CA TYR A 699 30.04 -20.81 -8.07
C TYR A 699 29.54 -19.88 -9.20
N GLY A 700 30.34 -19.62 -10.23
CA GLY A 700 29.91 -18.93 -11.45
C GLY A 700 30.09 -17.40 -11.46
N ASN A 701 30.74 -16.81 -10.46
CA ASN A 701 31.05 -15.38 -10.47
C ASN A 701 32.16 -15.07 -11.51
N GLN A 702 31.83 -14.24 -12.50
CA GLN A 702 32.76 -13.91 -13.60
C GLN A 702 33.79 -12.85 -13.21
N GLU A 703 33.39 -11.86 -12.41
CA GLU A 703 34.26 -10.77 -11.91
C GLU A 703 35.43 -11.33 -11.08
N ALA A 704 35.21 -12.43 -10.36
CA ALA A 704 36.26 -13.07 -9.57
C ALA A 704 37.46 -13.57 -10.39
N ARG A 705 37.33 -13.74 -11.72
CA ARG A 705 38.44 -14.18 -12.59
C ARG A 705 39.55 -13.15 -12.67
N ILE A 706 39.20 -11.88 -12.89
CA ILE A 706 40.21 -10.80 -12.95
C ILE A 706 40.81 -10.56 -11.57
N ASN A 707 40.00 -10.66 -10.51
CA ASN A 707 40.46 -10.50 -9.13
C ASN A 707 41.42 -11.63 -8.71
N LEU A 708 41.21 -12.86 -9.21
CA LEU A 708 42.14 -13.96 -9.03
C LEU A 708 43.48 -13.68 -9.73
N ILE A 709 43.47 -13.15 -10.96
CA ILE A 709 44.71 -12.77 -11.67
C ILE A 709 45.46 -11.70 -10.88
N ALA A 710 44.77 -10.66 -10.40
CA ALA A 710 45.37 -9.64 -9.55
C ALA A 710 46.01 -10.26 -8.31
N THR A 711 45.32 -11.19 -7.64
CA THR A 711 45.85 -11.88 -6.46
C THR A 711 47.09 -12.73 -6.76
N LEU A 712 47.09 -13.48 -7.87
CA LEU A 712 48.24 -14.31 -8.26
C LEU A 712 49.48 -13.46 -8.61
N LEU A 713 49.26 -12.27 -9.20
CA LEU A 713 50.31 -11.28 -9.42
C LEU A 713 50.86 -10.72 -8.10
N GLU A 714 49.99 -10.42 -7.13
CA GLU A 714 50.45 -10.04 -5.78
C GLU A 714 51.30 -11.14 -5.12
N GLN A 715 50.98 -12.42 -5.37
CA GLN A 715 51.74 -13.57 -4.86
C GLN A 715 53.03 -13.85 -5.63
N ASN A 716 53.33 -13.12 -6.70
CA ASN A 716 54.45 -13.38 -7.60
C ASN A 716 54.43 -14.82 -8.21
N GLU A 717 53.24 -15.42 -8.37
CA GLU A 717 53.07 -16.76 -8.95
C GLU A 717 52.87 -16.70 -10.48
N MET A 718 53.86 -16.20 -11.21
CA MET A 718 53.74 -15.92 -12.65
C MET A 718 53.34 -17.13 -13.50
N GLU A 719 53.79 -18.34 -13.16
CA GLU A 719 53.37 -19.56 -13.86
C GLU A 719 51.85 -19.79 -13.76
N GLU A 720 51.27 -19.56 -12.58
CA GLU A 720 49.83 -19.74 -12.36
C GLU A 720 49.01 -18.60 -12.97
N VAL A 721 49.57 -17.37 -12.99
CA VAL A 721 48.99 -16.23 -13.73
C VAL A 721 48.80 -16.60 -15.19
N TYR A 722 49.86 -17.05 -15.88
CA TYR A 722 49.77 -17.41 -17.29
C TYR A 722 48.86 -18.61 -17.55
N ARG A 723 48.88 -19.62 -16.66
CA ARG A 723 47.97 -20.77 -16.72
C ARG A 723 46.50 -20.35 -16.62
N SER A 724 46.20 -19.45 -15.69
CA SER A 724 44.85 -18.92 -15.48
C SER A 724 44.40 -18.05 -16.66
N LEU A 725 45.29 -17.21 -17.19
CA LEU A 725 45.02 -16.40 -18.38
C LEU A 725 44.76 -17.26 -19.61
N ASP A 726 45.51 -18.34 -19.83
CA ASP A 726 45.26 -19.27 -20.94
C ASP A 726 43.89 -19.96 -20.80
N ARG A 727 43.53 -20.38 -19.58
CA ARG A 727 42.22 -20.93 -19.29
C ARG A 727 41.09 -19.92 -19.55
N PHE A 728 41.24 -18.66 -19.13
CA PHE A 728 40.20 -17.64 -19.27
C PHE A 728 40.12 -17.04 -20.68
N SER A 729 41.23 -17.03 -21.42
CA SER A 729 41.29 -16.55 -22.82
C SER A 729 40.42 -17.40 -23.77
N ALA A 730 40.17 -18.66 -23.43
CA ALA A 730 39.24 -19.52 -24.17
C ALA A 730 37.77 -19.09 -24.02
N ILE A 731 37.46 -18.25 -23.02
CA ILE A 731 36.10 -17.84 -22.65
C ILE A 731 35.86 -16.36 -23.01
N ASP A 732 36.86 -15.50 -22.83
CA ASP A 732 36.75 -14.06 -23.05
C ASP A 732 38.05 -13.47 -23.61
N SER A 733 37.93 -12.75 -24.74
CA SER A 733 39.03 -12.09 -25.44
C SER A 733 39.76 -11.02 -24.61
N PHE A 734 39.13 -10.46 -23.58
CA PHE A 734 39.76 -9.53 -22.65
C PHE A 734 41.04 -10.12 -22.03
N PHE A 735 41.02 -11.41 -21.68
CA PHE A 735 42.18 -12.07 -21.07
C PHE A 735 43.35 -12.29 -22.04
N VAL A 736 43.10 -12.29 -23.35
CA VAL A 736 44.17 -12.32 -24.37
C VAL A 736 44.94 -11.00 -24.37
N SER A 737 44.22 -9.88 -24.33
CA SER A 737 44.80 -8.54 -24.22
C SER A 737 45.54 -8.39 -22.89
N LEU A 738 44.90 -8.77 -21.78
CA LEU A 738 45.52 -8.72 -20.44
C LEU A 738 46.80 -9.56 -20.37
N LYS A 739 46.83 -10.75 -21.00
CA LYS A 739 48.04 -11.58 -21.09
C LYS A 739 49.17 -10.89 -21.84
N LYS A 740 48.87 -10.16 -22.92
CA LYS A 740 49.85 -9.37 -23.66
C LYS A 740 50.37 -8.19 -22.82
N ASP A 741 49.47 -7.52 -22.10
CA ASP A 741 49.81 -6.37 -21.27
C ASP A 741 50.70 -6.78 -20.10
N ILE A 742 50.37 -7.88 -19.40
CA ILE A 742 51.20 -8.46 -18.34
C ILE A 742 52.59 -8.84 -18.87
N ARG A 743 52.68 -9.47 -20.05
CA ARG A 743 53.96 -9.82 -20.67
C ARG A 743 54.80 -8.59 -21.04
N THR A 744 54.14 -7.52 -21.49
CA THR A 744 54.80 -6.26 -21.83
C THR A 744 55.31 -5.58 -20.55
N MET A 745 54.47 -5.53 -19.51
CA MET A 745 54.84 -5.04 -18.18
C MET A 745 56.06 -5.79 -17.62
N GLU A 746 56.07 -7.13 -17.64
CA GLU A 746 57.23 -7.94 -17.19
C GLU A 746 58.52 -7.63 -17.96
N SER A 747 58.43 -7.30 -19.25
CA SER A 747 59.61 -7.03 -20.07
C SER A 747 60.34 -5.74 -19.69
N GLY A 748 59.66 -4.79 -19.03
CA GLY A 748 60.21 -3.50 -18.63
C GLY A 748 60.54 -2.55 -19.79
N THR A 749 60.27 -2.91 -21.05
CA THR A 749 60.63 -2.13 -22.25
C THR A 749 59.41 -1.54 -22.95
N ASP A 750 59.52 -0.32 -23.47
CA ASP A 750 58.46 0.41 -24.19
C ASP A 750 57.12 0.51 -23.42
N LEU A 751 57.20 0.69 -22.10
CA LEU A 751 56.03 0.80 -21.23
C LEU A 751 55.28 2.12 -21.45
N SER A 752 53.95 2.05 -21.52
CA SER A 752 53.10 3.24 -21.37
C SER A 752 53.25 3.83 -19.96
N GLU A 753 52.71 5.04 -19.74
CA GLU A 753 52.76 5.68 -18.42
C GLU A 753 52.05 4.84 -17.34
N GLU A 754 50.87 4.29 -17.64
CA GLU A 754 50.11 3.39 -16.75
C GLU A 754 50.83 2.04 -16.53
N MET A 755 51.46 1.48 -17.57
CA MET A 755 52.26 0.26 -17.44
C MET A 755 53.55 0.51 -16.63
N SER A 756 54.11 1.71 -16.70
CA SER A 756 55.28 2.10 -15.90
C SER A 756 54.93 2.19 -14.41
N GLN A 757 53.75 2.70 -14.08
CA GLN A 757 53.21 2.65 -12.70
C GLN A 757 53.03 1.20 -12.24
N SER A 758 52.40 0.37 -13.06
CA SER A 758 52.16 -1.05 -12.75
C SER A 758 53.46 -1.85 -12.60
N TYR A 759 54.45 -1.60 -13.45
CA TYR A 759 55.79 -2.18 -13.34
C TYR A 759 56.44 -1.79 -12.01
N ALA A 760 56.41 -0.51 -11.66
CA ALA A 760 56.96 -0.05 -10.39
C ALA A 760 56.23 -0.59 -9.18
N TYR A 761 54.92 -0.84 -9.29
CA TYR A 761 54.14 -1.46 -8.24
C TYR A 761 54.65 -2.86 -7.88
N TYR A 762 54.94 -3.70 -8.88
CA TYR A 762 55.42 -5.07 -8.65
C TYR A 762 56.94 -5.15 -8.43
N HIS A 763 57.72 -4.16 -8.87
CA HIS A 763 59.18 -4.18 -8.81
C HIS A 763 59.80 -3.11 -7.89
N TYR A 764 59.02 -2.50 -6.99
CA TYR A 764 59.45 -1.37 -6.14
C TYR A 764 60.77 -1.62 -5.41
N ALA A 765 61.00 -2.84 -4.89
CA ALA A 765 62.21 -3.19 -4.14
C ALA A 765 63.52 -3.11 -4.98
N SER A 766 63.40 -3.16 -6.30
CA SER A 766 64.53 -3.05 -7.24
C SER A 766 64.74 -1.63 -7.78
N LEU A 767 63.83 -0.71 -7.48
CA LEU A 767 63.87 0.67 -7.96
C LEU A 767 64.53 1.58 -6.94
N ASN A 768 65.20 2.63 -7.43
CA ASN A 768 65.74 3.66 -6.55
C ASN A 768 64.63 4.61 -6.05
N PRO A 769 64.79 5.24 -4.87
CA PRO A 769 63.76 6.13 -4.31
C PRO A 769 63.38 7.31 -5.22
N GLU A 770 64.31 7.82 -6.04
CA GLU A 770 64.03 8.91 -6.98
C GLU A 770 63.02 8.50 -8.06
N THR A 771 63.14 7.29 -8.59
CA THR A 771 62.22 6.73 -9.59
C THR A 771 60.84 6.53 -9.00
N ILE A 772 60.74 5.97 -7.79
CA ILE A 772 59.47 5.83 -7.08
C ILE A 772 58.83 7.21 -6.85
N GLY A 773 59.62 8.20 -6.41
CA GLY A 773 59.14 9.57 -6.21
C GLY A 773 58.60 10.25 -7.47
N GLN A 774 59.20 10.00 -8.64
CA GLN A 774 58.68 10.48 -9.92
C GLN A 774 57.35 9.84 -10.31
N ILE A 775 57.16 8.56 -9.95
CA ILE A 775 55.93 7.81 -10.22
C ILE A 775 54.80 8.30 -9.31
N LEU A 776 55.06 8.44 -8.00
CA LEU A 776 54.09 8.95 -7.04
C LEU A 776 53.56 10.33 -7.43
N LYS A 777 54.43 11.22 -7.94
CA LYS A 777 54.04 12.57 -8.40
C LYS A 777 52.97 12.56 -9.50
N LYS A 778 52.89 11.48 -10.27
CA LYS A 778 51.98 11.35 -11.43
C LYS A 778 50.84 10.36 -11.18
N ALA A 779 50.90 9.59 -10.09
CA ALA A 779 49.92 8.59 -9.76
C ALA A 779 48.65 9.22 -9.17
N ASN A 780 47.53 8.53 -9.29
CA ASN A 780 46.31 8.88 -8.56
C ASN A 780 46.42 8.41 -7.09
N GLN A 781 45.52 8.90 -6.24
CA GLN A 781 45.54 8.57 -4.82
C GLN A 781 45.39 7.07 -4.54
N LEU A 782 44.51 6.37 -5.27
CA LEU A 782 44.27 4.93 -5.10
C LEU A 782 45.53 4.09 -5.36
N PHE A 783 46.30 4.43 -6.39
CA PHE A 783 47.56 3.76 -6.70
C PHE A 783 48.60 4.00 -5.60
N ILE A 784 48.71 5.24 -5.11
CA ILE A 784 49.66 5.62 -4.06
C ILE A 784 49.36 4.85 -2.78
N GLU A 785 48.09 4.81 -2.35
CA GLU A 785 47.63 4.04 -1.21
C GLU A 785 47.85 2.53 -1.41
N GLY A 786 47.52 2.01 -2.59
CA GLY A 786 47.72 0.60 -2.93
C GLY A 786 49.19 0.18 -2.89
N LEU A 787 50.10 1.05 -3.37
CA LEU A 787 51.55 0.81 -3.37
C LEU A 787 52.11 0.90 -1.96
N TRP A 788 51.69 1.90 -1.19
CA TRP A 788 52.06 2.00 0.22
C TRP A 788 51.64 0.76 0.99
N MET A 789 50.40 0.30 0.83
CA MET A 789 49.91 -0.89 1.53
C MET A 789 50.71 -2.15 1.16
N LYS A 790 51.15 -2.29 -0.10
CA LYS A 790 52.03 -3.38 -0.49
C LYS A 790 53.39 -3.30 0.22
N ILE A 791 54.05 -2.14 0.16
CA ILE A 791 55.35 -1.90 0.81
C ILE A 791 55.24 -2.10 2.32
N TYR A 792 54.17 -1.60 2.93
CA TYR A 792 53.88 -1.75 4.35
C TYR A 792 53.83 -3.23 4.73
N GLN A 793 53.05 -4.04 4.01
CA GLN A 793 52.83 -5.45 4.34
C GLN A 793 54.03 -6.34 4.00
N GLU A 794 54.70 -6.12 2.86
CA GLU A 794 55.77 -7.00 2.37
C GLU A 794 57.17 -6.59 2.84
N THR A 795 57.42 -5.31 3.12
CA THR A 795 58.76 -4.81 3.47
C THR A 795 58.81 -4.24 4.88
N LEU A 796 57.91 -3.31 5.22
CA LEU A 796 58.04 -2.55 6.47
C LEU A 796 57.66 -3.37 7.72
N ILE A 797 56.78 -4.35 7.62
CA ILE A 797 56.51 -5.25 8.74
C ILE A 797 57.73 -6.14 9.06
N GLU A 798 58.42 -6.62 8.04
CA GLU A 798 59.60 -7.49 8.20
C GLU A 798 60.84 -6.73 8.64
N ASP A 799 61.10 -5.58 8.02
CA ASP A 799 62.15 -4.64 8.43
C ASP A 799 61.53 -3.27 8.73
N PRO A 800 61.00 -3.10 9.95
CA PRO A 800 60.46 -1.84 10.36
C PRO A 800 61.44 -0.71 10.19
N SER A 801 62.77 -0.90 10.33
CA SER A 801 63.77 0.18 10.33
C SER A 801 63.76 1.06 9.07
N LEU A 802 63.22 0.54 7.96
CA LEU A 802 63.04 1.25 6.69
C LEU A 802 61.86 2.24 6.67
N SER A 803 60.96 2.20 7.67
CA SER A 803 59.74 3.04 7.65
C SER A 803 60.03 4.54 7.56
N ASN A 804 61.14 5.03 8.14
CA ASN A 804 61.47 6.47 8.08
C ASN A 804 61.86 6.92 6.66
N GLU A 805 62.46 6.04 5.87
CA GLU A 805 62.83 6.31 4.48
C GLU A 805 61.60 6.37 3.60
N TYR A 806 60.78 5.32 3.64
CA TYR A 806 59.54 5.26 2.87
C TYR A 806 58.51 6.29 3.33
N ALA A 807 58.44 6.62 4.62
CA ALA A 807 57.55 7.67 5.12
C ALA A 807 57.89 9.05 4.53
N LYS A 808 59.18 9.38 4.41
CA LYS A 808 59.61 10.62 3.74
C LYS A 808 59.25 10.63 2.26
N LEU A 809 59.28 9.48 1.60
CA LEU A 809 58.99 9.34 0.17
C LEU A 809 57.49 9.52 -0.14
N PHE A 810 56.62 8.96 0.70
CA PHE A 810 55.17 8.95 0.50
C PHE A 810 54.44 10.13 1.14
N SER A 811 54.94 10.68 2.27
CA SER A 811 54.29 11.78 2.99
C SER A 811 53.88 13.00 2.15
N PRO A 812 54.56 13.41 1.06
CA PRO A 812 54.10 14.52 0.23
C PRO A 812 52.83 14.24 -0.57
N TYR A 813 52.42 12.97 -0.66
CA TYR A 813 51.36 12.49 -1.54
C TYR A 813 50.29 11.67 -0.81
N MET A 814 50.31 11.63 0.52
CA MET A 814 49.32 10.90 1.33
C MET A 814 48.38 11.90 2.00
N ASP A 815 47.07 11.71 1.81
CA ASP A 815 46.02 12.55 2.38
C ASP A 815 45.17 11.72 3.35
N GLY A 816 45.67 11.35 4.54
CA GLY A 816 44.86 10.49 5.43
C GLY A 816 45.37 10.25 6.85
N LYS A 817 44.42 10.00 7.77
CA LYS A 817 44.65 9.65 9.18
C LYS A 817 45.12 8.20 9.39
N ASP A 818 44.78 7.30 8.46
CA ASP A 818 45.12 5.87 8.57
C ASP A 818 46.62 5.61 8.38
N TRP A 819 47.26 6.44 7.55
CA TRP A 819 48.70 6.47 7.37
C TRP A 819 49.46 6.72 8.68
N ASP A 820 49.02 7.69 9.48
CA ASP A 820 49.67 8.02 10.76
C ASP A 820 49.58 6.86 11.74
N LEU A 821 48.43 6.17 11.75
CA LEU A 821 48.22 5.01 12.60
C LEU A 821 49.09 3.81 12.17
N GLN A 822 49.26 3.61 10.86
CA GLN A 822 50.16 2.59 10.31
C GLN A 822 51.63 2.85 10.67
N LEU A 823 52.09 4.10 10.57
CA LEU A 823 53.44 4.46 11.02
C LEU A 823 53.62 4.25 12.53
N ALA A 824 52.63 4.63 13.34
CA ALA A 824 52.66 4.38 14.77
C ALA A 824 52.66 2.88 15.11
N ALA A 825 51.97 2.05 14.31
CA ALA A 825 52.01 0.59 14.44
C ALA A 825 53.42 0.05 14.18
N LEU A 826 54.10 0.51 13.12
CA LEU A 826 55.48 0.13 12.82
C LEU A 826 56.45 0.56 13.92
N ASP A 827 56.28 1.76 14.47
CA ASP A 827 57.09 2.24 15.60
C ASP A 827 56.85 1.42 16.87
N LEU A 828 55.60 1.03 17.14
CA LEU A 828 55.27 0.12 18.23
C LEU A 828 55.95 -1.24 18.03
N ILE A 829 55.89 -1.80 16.81
CA ILE A 829 56.54 -3.08 16.44
C ILE A 829 58.08 -2.99 16.59
N ARG A 830 58.69 -1.84 16.29
CA ARG A 830 60.13 -1.57 16.58
C ARG A 830 60.46 -1.52 18.07
N GLY A 831 59.44 -1.41 18.92
CA GLY A 831 59.57 -1.32 20.37
C GLY A 831 59.48 0.09 20.95
N ASN A 832 59.15 1.10 20.13
CA ASN A 832 58.95 2.48 20.58
C ASN A 832 57.49 2.68 21.02
N MET A 833 57.29 3.12 22.27
CA MET A 833 55.93 3.36 22.78
C MET A 833 55.36 4.68 22.23
N PRO A 834 54.19 4.66 21.55
CA PRO A 834 53.50 5.87 21.16
C PRO A 834 52.82 6.52 22.38
N ASP A 835 52.27 7.72 22.18
CA ASP A 835 51.47 8.37 23.22
C ASP A 835 50.23 7.54 23.59
N SER A 836 49.67 7.81 24.78
CA SER A 836 48.54 7.04 25.33
C SER A 836 47.31 7.03 24.42
N ALA A 837 47.01 8.13 23.72
CA ALA A 837 45.86 8.21 22.83
C ALA A 837 46.07 7.37 21.56
N THR A 838 47.27 7.42 20.99
CA THR A 838 47.66 6.62 19.82
C THR A 838 47.74 5.13 20.16
N PHE A 839 48.32 4.76 21.31
CA PHE A 839 48.33 3.37 21.78
C PHE A 839 46.91 2.82 21.96
N LYS A 840 45.99 3.63 22.52
CA LYS A 840 44.58 3.23 22.66
C LYS A 840 43.90 2.97 21.31
N LYS A 841 44.21 3.78 20.28
CA LYS A 841 43.71 3.55 18.91
C LYS A 841 44.27 2.27 18.31
N LEU A 842 45.59 2.04 18.43
CA LEU A 842 46.24 0.82 17.94
C LEU A 842 45.66 -0.44 18.60
N LYS A 843 45.39 -0.38 19.92
CA LYS A 843 44.72 -1.48 20.64
C LYS A 843 43.33 -1.76 20.06
N ALA A 844 42.51 -0.73 19.87
CA ALA A 844 41.20 -0.89 19.25
C ALA A 844 41.28 -1.46 17.82
N THR A 845 42.28 -1.07 17.04
CA THR A 845 42.53 -1.64 15.70
C THR A 845 42.91 -3.12 15.78
N ALA A 846 43.76 -3.53 16.73
CA ALA A 846 44.10 -4.94 16.92
C ALA A 846 42.90 -5.79 17.36
N GLU A 847 41.98 -5.23 18.16
CA GLU A 847 40.75 -5.90 18.59
C GLU A 847 39.75 -6.10 17.43
N THR A 848 39.81 -5.24 16.41
CA THR A 848 38.85 -5.20 15.30
C THR A 848 39.40 -5.73 13.97
N ASN A 849 40.73 -5.88 13.85
CA ASN A 849 41.41 -6.43 12.68
C ASN A 849 42.43 -7.51 13.06
N THR A 850 41.99 -8.77 13.07
CA THR A 850 42.81 -9.92 13.46
C THR A 850 43.80 -10.36 12.39
N PHE A 851 43.79 -9.69 11.24
CA PHE A 851 44.69 -9.97 10.13
C PHE A 851 45.97 -9.14 10.20
N ASN A 852 46.05 -8.13 11.10
CA ASN A 852 47.30 -7.46 11.44
C ASN A 852 48.01 -8.19 12.59
N ALA A 853 48.42 -9.44 12.34
CA ALA A 853 49.03 -10.30 13.35
C ALA A 853 50.26 -9.69 14.07
N PRO A 854 51.19 -9.00 13.39
CA PRO A 854 52.33 -8.37 14.07
C PRO A 854 51.92 -7.33 15.11
N LEU A 855 50.93 -6.48 14.79
CA LEU A 855 50.41 -5.48 15.72
C LEU A 855 49.74 -6.14 16.92
N ILE A 856 48.93 -7.19 16.69
CA ILE A 856 48.24 -7.93 17.77
C ILE A 856 49.26 -8.56 18.72
N MET A 857 50.28 -9.24 18.17
CA MET A 857 51.31 -9.90 18.97
C MET A 857 52.08 -8.88 19.83
N GLU A 858 52.44 -7.72 19.26
CA GLU A 858 53.13 -6.68 20.03
C GLU A 858 52.22 -6.05 21.08
N ILE A 859 50.95 -5.76 20.75
CA ILE A 859 49.99 -5.22 21.73
C ILE A 859 49.73 -6.22 22.85
N ALA A 860 49.51 -7.49 22.53
CA ALA A 860 49.33 -8.56 23.52
C ALA A 860 50.53 -8.62 24.47
N LYS A 861 51.76 -8.59 23.94
CA LYS A 861 52.99 -8.58 24.74
C LYS A 861 53.08 -7.36 25.67
N ARG A 862 52.64 -6.18 25.23
CA ARG A 862 52.65 -4.95 26.03
C ARG A 862 51.60 -4.99 27.14
N ILE A 863 50.35 -5.34 26.81
CA ILE A 863 49.27 -5.39 27.80
C ILE A 863 49.40 -6.58 28.76
N SER A 864 50.13 -7.64 28.38
CA SER A 864 50.51 -8.77 29.25
C SER A 864 51.39 -8.31 30.44
N SER A 865 51.96 -7.10 30.39
CA SER A 865 52.63 -6.49 31.56
C SER A 865 51.66 -5.78 32.53
N GLU A 866 50.45 -5.47 32.08
CA GLU A 866 49.39 -4.81 32.87
C GLU A 866 48.34 -5.82 33.35
N SER A 867 47.93 -6.73 32.47
CA SER A 867 46.95 -7.79 32.72
C SER A 867 47.14 -8.93 31.73
N ASP A 868 47.61 -10.07 32.23
CA ASP A 868 47.70 -11.32 31.46
C ASP A 868 46.33 -11.67 30.84
N MET A 869 45.24 -11.56 31.60
CA MET A 869 43.88 -11.87 31.12
C MET A 869 43.49 -11.08 29.87
N MET A 870 43.80 -9.78 29.80
CA MET A 870 43.51 -8.96 28.61
C MET A 870 44.34 -9.38 27.40
N ALA A 871 45.60 -9.80 27.60
CA ALA A 871 46.44 -10.33 26.53
C ALA A 871 45.89 -11.65 25.99
N TYR A 872 45.42 -12.53 26.89
CA TYR A 872 44.78 -13.79 26.51
C TYR A 872 43.48 -13.58 25.76
N GLU A 873 42.58 -12.70 26.23
CA GLU A 873 41.33 -12.39 25.52
C GLU A 873 41.58 -11.88 24.11
N LEU A 874 42.54 -10.97 23.94
CA LEU A 874 42.94 -10.46 22.62
C LEU A 874 43.44 -11.58 21.70
N LEU A 875 44.30 -12.47 22.20
CA LEU A 875 44.89 -13.57 21.43
C LEU A 875 43.88 -14.70 21.12
N VAL A 876 42.96 -14.99 22.04
CA VAL A 876 41.85 -15.93 21.79
C VAL A 876 40.96 -15.39 20.68
N ASN A 877 40.49 -14.15 20.80
CA ASN A 877 39.65 -13.53 19.78
C ASN A 877 40.37 -13.50 18.42
N ALA A 878 41.68 -13.21 18.42
CA ALA A 878 42.48 -13.20 17.20
C ALA A 878 42.67 -14.58 16.57
N THR A 879 42.86 -15.63 17.37
CA THR A 879 43.01 -16.99 16.86
C THR A 879 41.69 -17.64 16.47
N ASP A 880 40.56 -17.22 17.02
CA ASP A 880 39.24 -17.69 16.58
C ASP A 880 38.81 -17.01 15.27
N ALA A 881 39.14 -15.73 15.07
CA ALA A 881 38.84 -15.00 13.83
C ALA A 881 39.86 -15.26 12.70
N ASN A 882 41.12 -15.57 13.03
CA ASN A 882 42.18 -15.88 12.08
C ASN A 882 42.90 -17.20 12.45
N PRO A 883 42.22 -18.36 12.35
CA PRO A 883 42.70 -19.63 12.89
C PRO A 883 43.91 -20.22 12.16
N ASN A 884 44.17 -19.75 10.94
CA ASN A 884 45.24 -20.28 10.09
C ASN A 884 46.56 -19.51 10.22
N HIS A 885 46.66 -18.53 11.13
CA HIS A 885 47.88 -17.75 11.30
C HIS A 885 48.81 -18.33 12.38
N PRO A 886 49.92 -19.00 12.00
CA PRO A 886 50.75 -19.77 12.94
C PRO A 886 51.36 -18.92 14.05
N GLY A 887 51.72 -17.66 13.75
CA GLY A 887 52.27 -16.73 14.75
C GLY A 887 51.28 -16.37 15.87
N LEU A 888 50.00 -16.23 15.54
CA LEU A 888 48.97 -15.89 16.52
C LEU A 888 48.68 -17.11 17.41
N THR A 889 48.60 -18.30 16.80
CA THR A 889 48.43 -19.56 17.53
C THR A 889 49.60 -19.83 18.49
N LYS A 890 50.85 -19.58 18.06
CA LYS A 890 52.03 -19.68 18.95
C LYS A 890 51.95 -18.72 20.13
N ALA A 891 51.63 -17.44 19.87
CA ALA A 891 51.49 -16.42 20.91
C ALA A 891 50.36 -16.78 21.91
N PHE A 892 49.22 -17.26 21.40
CA PHE A 892 48.11 -17.76 22.22
C PHE A 892 48.53 -18.94 23.12
N ILE A 893 49.28 -19.91 22.58
CA ILE A 893 49.78 -21.06 23.35
C ILE A 893 50.71 -20.58 24.47
N GLU A 894 51.66 -19.69 24.16
CA GLU A 894 52.61 -19.16 25.15
C GLU A 894 51.90 -18.38 26.26
N GLU A 895 50.94 -17.52 25.92
CA GLU A 895 50.15 -16.76 26.90
C GLU A 895 49.24 -17.69 27.73
N SER A 896 48.68 -18.75 27.14
CA SER A 896 47.92 -19.77 27.85
C SER A 896 48.78 -20.52 28.88
N VAL A 897 50.02 -20.87 28.52
CA VAL A 897 50.98 -21.49 29.46
C VAL A 897 51.33 -20.53 30.60
N LYS A 898 51.60 -19.26 30.28
CA LYS A 898 51.89 -18.21 31.28
C LYS A 898 50.77 -18.09 32.32
N GLN A 899 49.52 -18.20 31.89
CA GLN A 899 48.34 -18.11 32.77
C GLN A 899 47.92 -19.45 33.40
N ARG A 900 48.72 -20.51 33.23
CA ARG A 900 48.43 -21.87 33.73
C ARG A 900 47.14 -22.47 33.15
N LEU A 901 46.70 -21.99 31.98
CA LEU A 901 45.57 -22.48 31.20
C LEU A 901 45.98 -23.67 30.32
N PHE A 902 46.54 -24.72 30.94
CA PHE A 902 47.26 -25.78 30.23
C PHE A 902 46.43 -26.53 29.19
N ASN A 903 45.14 -26.77 29.44
CA ASN A 903 44.27 -27.46 28.49
C ASN A 903 44.09 -26.65 27.19
N TYR A 904 44.08 -25.31 27.29
CA TYR A 904 43.97 -24.43 26.13
C TYR A 904 45.28 -24.37 25.35
N ALA A 905 46.43 -24.39 26.04
CA ALA A 905 47.74 -24.51 25.40
C ALA A 905 47.90 -25.85 24.65
N GLU A 906 47.48 -26.96 25.26
CA GLU A 906 47.48 -28.29 24.64
C GLU A 906 46.56 -28.33 23.40
N SER A 907 45.33 -27.80 23.50
CA SER A 907 44.44 -27.69 22.35
C SER A 907 44.98 -26.77 21.25
N GLY A 908 45.68 -25.69 21.62
CA GLY A 908 46.36 -24.80 20.69
C GLY A 908 47.47 -25.51 19.91
N LEU A 909 48.21 -26.42 20.54
CA LEU A 909 49.22 -27.25 19.85
C LEU A 909 48.59 -28.14 18.78
N ASP A 910 47.40 -28.70 19.03
CA ASP A 910 46.68 -29.48 18.02
C ASP A 910 46.27 -28.61 16.82
N ARG A 911 45.85 -27.36 17.07
CA ARG A 911 45.54 -26.37 16.01
C ARG A 911 46.79 -25.92 15.25
N LEU A 912 47.95 -25.83 15.91
CA LEU A 912 49.21 -25.38 15.30
C LEU A 912 49.85 -26.46 14.41
N GLN A 913 49.64 -27.74 14.71
CA GLN A 913 50.25 -28.87 14.01
C GLN A 913 50.13 -28.81 12.47
N PRO A 914 48.96 -28.52 11.86
CA PRO A 914 48.85 -28.42 10.41
C PRO A 914 49.41 -27.13 9.81
N LEU A 915 49.77 -26.12 10.61
CA LEU A 915 50.08 -24.76 10.14
C LEU A 915 51.58 -24.48 9.94
N ILE A 916 52.47 -25.32 10.48
CA ILE A 916 53.92 -25.11 10.43
C ILE A 916 54.65 -26.40 10.05
N ASP A 917 55.93 -26.30 9.70
CA ASP A 917 56.76 -27.45 9.34
C ASP A 917 56.79 -28.49 10.47
N PRO A 918 56.72 -29.81 10.16
CA PRO A 918 56.73 -30.85 11.20
C PRO A 918 57.93 -30.80 12.15
N THR A 919 59.10 -30.36 11.66
CA THR A 919 60.32 -30.22 12.46
C THR A 919 60.20 -29.05 13.43
N GLU A 920 59.72 -27.92 12.92
CA GLU A 920 59.48 -26.72 13.71
C GLU A 920 58.41 -26.96 14.78
N PHE A 921 57.33 -27.66 14.40
CA PHE A 921 56.27 -28.05 15.33
C PHE A 921 56.80 -28.92 16.46
N PHE A 922 57.63 -29.93 16.15
CA PHE A 922 58.20 -30.80 17.18
C PHE A 922 59.02 -30.01 18.20
N VAL A 923 59.91 -29.13 17.73
CA VAL A 923 60.74 -28.28 18.60
C VAL A 923 59.87 -27.37 19.48
N PHE A 924 58.87 -26.71 18.88
CA PHE A 924 57.99 -25.82 19.62
C PHE A 924 57.15 -26.58 20.66
N LYS A 925 56.56 -27.73 20.28
CA LYS A 925 55.75 -28.58 21.14
C LYS A 925 56.53 -29.09 22.34
N THR A 926 57.75 -29.60 22.14
CA THR A 926 58.59 -30.09 23.24
C THR A 926 58.87 -28.99 24.25
N ARG A 927 59.27 -27.80 23.78
CA ARG A 927 59.51 -26.64 24.65
C ARG A 927 58.27 -26.27 25.48
N ILE A 928 57.09 -26.24 24.86
CA ILE A 928 55.83 -25.91 25.54
C ILE A 928 55.46 -26.98 26.58
N LEU A 929 55.58 -28.27 26.24
CA LEU A 929 55.24 -29.36 27.17
C LEU A 929 56.20 -29.41 28.37
N ASP A 930 57.49 -29.13 28.17
CA ASP A 930 58.47 -29.03 29.24
C ASP A 930 58.11 -27.87 30.19
N GLN A 931 57.76 -26.70 29.66
CA GLN A 931 57.28 -25.56 30.46
C GLN A 931 56.01 -25.88 31.26
N ILE A 932 55.05 -26.59 30.65
CA ILE A 932 53.83 -27.03 31.36
C ILE A 932 54.18 -27.98 32.50
N ALA A 933 55.12 -28.90 32.30
CA ALA A 933 55.55 -29.85 33.33
C ALA A 933 56.21 -29.14 34.53
N GLU A 934 57.11 -28.18 34.27
CA GLU A 934 57.74 -27.35 35.30
C GLU A 934 56.69 -26.57 36.11
N LEU A 935 55.79 -25.84 35.44
CA LEU A 935 54.76 -25.04 36.10
C LEU A 935 53.74 -25.89 36.87
N ARG A 936 53.42 -27.11 36.40
CA ARG A 936 52.57 -28.06 37.14
C ARG A 936 53.27 -28.52 38.42
N GLN A 937 54.57 -28.79 38.38
CA GLN A 937 55.34 -29.16 39.57
C GLN A 937 55.41 -28.00 40.59
N GLU A 938 55.67 -26.78 40.14
CA GLU A 938 55.64 -25.58 41.01
C GLU A 938 54.26 -25.37 41.66
N SER A 939 53.18 -25.55 40.89
CA SER A 939 51.83 -25.43 41.43
C SER A 939 51.51 -26.51 42.47
N PHE A 940 52.03 -27.73 42.30
CA PHE A 940 51.91 -28.82 43.27
C PHE A 940 52.73 -28.57 44.55
N GLU A 941 53.93 -28.01 44.41
CA GLU A 941 54.81 -27.64 45.54
C GLU A 941 54.27 -26.42 46.31
N SER A 942 53.53 -25.51 45.66
CA SER A 942 52.88 -24.37 46.32
C SER A 942 51.55 -24.69 47.03
N PHE A 943 50.99 -25.88 46.79
CA PHE A 943 49.73 -26.35 47.38
C PHE A 943 49.94 -27.26 48.60
N GLN A 944 51.17 -27.77 48.80
CA GLN A 944 51.63 -28.38 50.07
C GLN A 944 52.04 -27.29 51.05
#